data_AF-A0AAW2IKE7-F1
#
_entry.id   AF-A0AAW2IKE7-F1
#
_cell.length_a   1.000
_cell.length_b   1.000
_cell.length_c   1.000
_cell.angle_alpha   90.00
_cell.angle_beta   90.00
_cell.angle_gamma   90.00
#
_symmetry.space_group_name_H-M   'P 1'
#
loop_
_entity.id
_entity.type
_entity.pdbx_description
1 polymer ?
#
loop_
_entity_poly.entity_id
_entity_poly.type
_entity_poly.pdbx_seq_one_letter_code
_entity_poly.pdbx_strand_id
1 'polypeptide(L)'
;MRRLVYAAPLLIIFLLYLQLVSSQLPSDQVSAMIRVYEIFQNDTGPGPSFVWNDVGKNSNPCSWKGVYCSHDNSSINKLSFSLFSISTSEFLSPLCTFPTLESLDVSNNQLSSIPDEFFTGCGEVSGLKLLNFSKNKLDGSLPTFNGFRMLEFLDFSHNSLKGEIRLQLDGLDSLRTLNLSHNIFTGTIPTNLGKVNLLEELQLSTNLFSGEIPAQIIRYKNLRLIDLSLNELSGSIPQELGELTRLETLLLSVNNLSGGIPSSLSNVTTLQRFAANQNKFNGTIPSGITSYLRSLDLSFNKLTGTIPSDLLSGSNLQSLDLSYNELDGSIPADISTRLFRLRLGSNSLNGTLPAGSLGSLVELMYLELDNNSLTGPVPSELSMCKQLALLNLAQNRLTGLLPPELGNITNLQVLNLQLNKLVGEIPPQITMLNRLQKLNLSRNSLNGSIPMSISSLKNLANLNLQGNNLIGPIPDSIGSIDSLRELQLGKNQLSGQVPVMPQKLQIALNLSYNLFSGPIPITLSRLTELEILDLSNNRFSGKIPEFLSGMTSLTQLVLSNNELSGLIPTFGNYVTVDTKGNKDLIYAKSNPPLAPQRKRKSLASDIVIAVASAAMAIGLLMMIAVFISRKYNRINDENMQSIEDSAPPEVVRGNLLTPNSIHRSNIDFRTAMKAVADPSNIMLKTRFSTYYKAMMPSGVSYFVKKLNWSDKIFQLGSHEKFGEELEVLGKLCNSNVMIPLAYVLTVDSAYLFYDFAPKGTLSNVLHYRRGSTLDWASRYSIAIGVSQGLTFLHECNSGPILLLDLSSRSIMLKSLNEPQVGDIELCKVIDPLKSTSNLSTVAGSVGYIPPEYAYTMRVTAAGNIYSFGVVLLELLTGKPAVSGGTELAKWVLSNSKQQNKWDQILDVSVSKTSPAVRSQMLAVLKVALACVSVSPESRPKMKSVLRMLLNAR
;
A
#
# COMPACT_ATOMS: atom_id res chain seq x y z
N MET A 1 0.60 86.14 48.00
CA MET A 1 1.17 84.81 47.74
C MET A 1 0.05 83.77 47.76
N ARG A 2 0.11 82.80 46.82
CA ARG A 2 -0.75 81.63 46.62
C ARG A 2 -2.11 81.86 45.95
N ARG A 3 -2.15 81.63 44.63
CA ARG A 3 -2.91 80.53 43.98
C ARG A 3 -2.76 80.66 42.46
N LEU A 4 -1.68 80.07 41.95
CA LEU A 4 -1.37 79.88 40.53
C LEU A 4 -1.01 78.39 40.36
N VAL A 5 -2.01 77.52 40.44
CA VAL A 5 -1.99 76.08 40.06
C VAL A 5 -3.46 75.70 39.86
N TYR A 6 -3.76 74.77 38.95
CA TYR A 6 -5.08 74.23 38.56
C TYR A 6 -5.69 74.76 37.26
N ALA A 7 -4.92 74.74 36.16
CA ALA A 7 -5.47 74.69 34.79
C ALA A 7 -4.77 73.64 33.89
N ALA A 8 -4.10 72.65 34.49
CA ALA A 8 -3.42 71.56 33.78
C ALA A 8 -4.09 70.16 33.92
N PRO A 9 -4.90 69.82 34.95
CA PRO A 9 -5.42 68.45 35.06
C PRO A 9 -6.70 68.21 34.23
N LEU A 10 -7.47 69.25 33.88
CA LEU A 10 -8.73 69.07 33.14
C LEU A 10 -8.53 68.81 31.63
N LEU A 11 -7.47 69.35 31.03
CA LEU A 11 -7.15 69.08 29.62
C LEU A 11 -6.56 67.66 29.44
N ILE A 12 -5.80 67.18 30.43
CA ILE A 12 -5.23 65.82 30.44
C ILE A 12 -6.33 64.78 30.73
N ILE A 13 -7.31 65.08 31.59
CA ILE A 13 -8.46 64.19 31.82
C ILE A 13 -9.40 64.16 30.60
N PHE A 14 -9.58 65.27 29.87
CA PHE A 14 -10.36 65.28 28.62
C PHE A 14 -9.63 64.56 27.46
N LEU A 15 -8.31 64.68 27.38
CA LEU A 15 -7.48 63.94 26.41
C LEU A 15 -7.33 62.44 26.77
N LEU A 16 -7.35 62.07 28.06
CA LEU A 16 -7.40 60.67 28.52
C LEU A 16 -8.79 60.06 28.39
N TYR A 17 -9.88 60.84 28.50
CA TYR A 17 -11.24 60.36 28.22
C TYR A 17 -11.50 60.19 26.71
N LEU A 18 -10.80 60.95 25.86
CA LEU A 18 -10.83 60.73 24.40
C LEU A 18 -9.98 59.53 23.94
N GLN A 19 -9.08 58.99 24.79
CA GLN A 19 -8.34 57.75 24.52
C GLN A 19 -8.96 56.49 25.15
N LEU A 20 -10.16 56.62 25.74
CA LEU A 20 -10.99 55.51 26.21
C LEU A 20 -12.36 55.50 25.51
N VAL A 21 -12.40 55.83 24.23
CA VAL A 21 -13.40 55.19 23.37
C VAL A 21 -12.94 53.74 23.26
N SER A 22 -13.55 52.84 24.03
CA SER A 22 -13.36 51.42 23.77
C SER A 22 -13.76 51.22 22.31
N SER A 23 -12.79 50.90 21.46
CA SER A 23 -13.00 50.50 20.08
C SER A 23 -13.83 49.22 20.10
N GLN A 24 -15.14 49.41 20.14
CA GLN A 24 -16.11 48.33 20.08
C GLN A 24 -16.39 48.06 18.62
N LEU A 25 -16.49 46.78 18.29
CA LEU A 25 -16.98 46.33 17.00
C LEU A 25 -18.31 47.04 16.67
N PRO A 26 -18.52 47.48 15.42
CA PRO A 26 -19.79 48.03 14.97
C PRO A 26 -20.96 47.10 15.32
N SER A 27 -22.10 47.67 15.72
CA SER A 27 -23.30 46.91 16.12
C SER A 27 -23.72 45.87 15.10
N ASP A 28 -23.50 46.17 13.82
CA ASP A 28 -23.90 45.32 12.70
C ASP A 28 -22.99 44.09 12.60
N GLN A 29 -21.68 44.25 12.82
CA GLN A 29 -20.73 43.13 12.87
C GLN A 29 -21.00 42.21 14.07
N VAL A 30 -21.27 42.80 15.24
CA VAL A 30 -21.66 42.05 16.44
C VAL A 30 -22.95 41.27 16.19
N SER A 31 -23.97 41.92 15.62
CA SER A 31 -25.27 41.29 15.36
C SER A 31 -25.16 40.14 14.35
N ALA A 32 -24.36 40.28 13.30
CA ALA A 32 -24.17 39.21 12.33
C ALA A 32 -23.38 38.03 12.92
N MET A 33 -22.33 38.30 13.71
CA MET A 33 -21.58 37.24 14.39
C MET A 33 -22.45 36.48 15.42
N ILE A 34 -23.37 37.16 16.11
CA ILE A 34 -24.35 36.50 16.99
C ILE A 34 -25.24 35.54 16.18
N ARG A 35 -25.66 35.91 14.95
CA ARG A 35 -26.40 34.99 14.07
C ARG A 35 -25.54 33.80 13.64
N VAL A 36 -24.28 34.02 13.30
CA VAL A 36 -23.34 32.92 12.96
C VAL A 36 -23.19 31.96 14.14
N TYR A 37 -23.10 32.48 15.37
CA TYR A 37 -23.06 31.68 16.59
C TYR A 37 -24.30 30.79 16.75
N GLU A 38 -25.50 31.34 16.53
CA GLU A 38 -26.75 30.58 16.58
C GLU A 38 -26.84 29.50 15.51
N ILE A 39 -26.39 29.81 14.29
CA ILE A 39 -26.38 28.85 13.17
C ILE A 39 -25.46 27.67 13.49
N PHE A 40 -24.26 27.92 14.04
CA PHE A 40 -23.31 26.84 14.36
C PHE A 40 -23.81 25.96 15.51
N GLN A 41 -24.45 26.54 16.53
CA GLN A 41 -25.05 25.80 17.63
C GLN A 41 -26.18 24.86 17.18
N ASN A 42 -26.90 25.24 16.13
CA ASN A 42 -28.03 24.50 15.58
C ASN A 42 -27.64 23.61 14.37
N ASP A 43 -26.36 23.55 14.01
CA ASP A 43 -25.89 22.73 12.90
C ASP A 43 -25.95 21.25 13.29
N THR A 44 -26.94 20.55 12.74
CA THR A 44 -27.26 19.12 13.01
C THR A 44 -26.58 18.18 12.00
N GLY A 45 -25.49 18.63 11.38
CA GLY A 45 -24.71 17.84 10.44
C GLY A 45 -24.18 16.51 11.01
N PRO A 46 -23.71 15.61 10.13
CA PRO A 46 -23.18 14.31 10.55
C PRO A 46 -21.83 14.47 11.27
N GLY A 47 -21.86 14.56 12.61
CA GLY A 47 -20.70 14.64 13.50
C GLY A 47 -20.93 15.65 14.64
N PRO A 48 -20.09 15.68 15.69
CA PRO A 48 -20.14 16.78 16.66
C PRO A 48 -19.66 18.06 15.96
N SER A 49 -20.60 18.98 15.67
CA SER A 49 -20.29 20.32 15.18
C SER A 49 -19.47 21.08 16.22
N PHE A 50 -18.57 21.95 15.77
CA PHE A 50 -17.80 22.80 16.66
C PHE A 50 -18.75 23.74 17.44
N VAL A 51 -18.60 23.75 18.77
CA VAL A 51 -19.35 24.65 19.64
C VAL A 51 -18.38 25.56 20.39
N TRP A 52 -18.64 26.88 20.39
CA TRP A 52 -17.96 27.83 21.26
C TRP A 52 -18.40 27.65 22.71
N ASN A 53 -17.82 26.64 23.38
CA ASN A 53 -18.14 26.28 24.77
C ASN A 53 -17.54 27.25 25.80
N ASP A 54 -16.41 27.87 25.46
CA ASP A 54 -15.61 28.68 26.41
C ASP A 54 -15.96 30.17 26.40
N VAL A 55 -16.91 30.60 25.55
CA VAL A 55 -17.26 32.01 25.36
C VAL A 55 -18.78 32.16 25.24
N GLY A 56 -19.35 33.05 26.06
CA GLY A 56 -20.78 33.33 26.02
C GLY A 56 -21.19 34.05 24.74
N LYS A 57 -22.39 33.77 24.22
CA LYS A 57 -22.98 34.38 23.01
C LYS A 57 -22.86 35.91 22.93
N ASN A 58 -22.90 36.60 24.08
CA ASN A 58 -22.84 38.06 24.16
C ASN A 58 -21.42 38.61 24.44
N SER A 59 -20.40 37.76 24.39
CA SER A 59 -18.99 38.18 24.49
C SER A 59 -18.54 38.85 23.19
N ASN A 60 -17.46 39.64 23.26
CA ASN A 60 -16.89 40.29 22.08
C ASN A 60 -16.45 39.23 21.05
N PRO A 61 -17.00 39.24 19.81
CA PRO A 61 -16.63 38.28 18.77
C PRO A 61 -15.14 38.19 18.44
N CYS A 62 -14.35 39.25 18.67
CA CYS A 62 -12.89 39.21 18.49
C CYS A 62 -12.17 38.21 19.41
N SER A 63 -12.84 37.73 20.47
CA SER A 63 -12.33 36.68 21.36
C SER A 63 -12.67 35.26 20.90
N TRP A 64 -13.49 35.11 19.87
CA TRP A 64 -13.97 33.81 19.42
C TRP A 64 -12.93 33.10 18.58
N LYS A 65 -12.80 31.79 18.77
CA LYS A 65 -11.92 30.96 17.95
C LYS A 65 -12.29 31.12 16.48
N GLY A 66 -11.31 31.46 15.65
CA GLY A 66 -11.47 31.64 14.21
C GLY A 66 -11.88 33.05 13.78
N VAL A 67 -12.06 33.99 14.70
CA VAL A 67 -12.36 35.39 14.39
C VAL A 67 -11.11 36.23 14.65
N TYR A 68 -10.73 37.04 13.66
CA TYR A 68 -9.58 37.94 13.74
C TYR A 68 -10.03 39.36 13.42
N CYS A 69 -9.61 40.28 14.28
CA CYS A 69 -9.97 41.69 14.21
C CYS A 69 -8.76 42.57 13.90
N SER A 70 -9.02 43.83 13.55
CA SER A 70 -8.01 44.88 13.44
C SER A 70 -7.24 45.06 14.75
N HIS A 71 -6.05 45.68 14.69
CA HIS A 71 -5.16 45.82 15.85
C HIS A 71 -5.80 46.57 17.04
N ASP A 72 -6.75 47.45 16.75
CA ASP A 72 -7.56 48.18 17.70
C ASP A 72 -8.90 47.48 18.02
N ASN A 73 -9.19 46.27 17.52
CA ASN A 73 -10.48 45.58 17.66
C ASN A 73 -11.72 46.36 17.17
N SER A 74 -11.53 47.37 16.31
CA SER A 74 -12.63 48.16 15.76
C SER A 74 -13.35 47.50 14.57
N SER A 75 -12.80 46.40 14.02
CA SER A 75 -13.41 45.71 12.88
C SER A 75 -12.94 44.25 12.75
N ILE A 76 -13.79 43.37 12.21
CA ILE A 76 -13.41 42.01 11.79
C ILE A 76 -12.80 42.07 10.39
N ASN A 77 -11.59 41.52 10.24
CA ASN A 77 -10.87 41.48 8.96
C ASN A 77 -10.68 40.05 8.43
N LYS A 78 -10.66 39.03 9.29
CA LYS A 78 -10.48 37.65 8.86
C LYS A 78 -11.34 36.68 9.66
N LEU A 79 -11.94 35.73 8.96
CA LEU A 79 -12.70 34.63 9.52
C LEU A 79 -12.12 33.30 9.02
N SER A 80 -11.86 32.38 9.94
CA SER A 80 -11.29 31.07 9.68
C SER A 80 -12.01 30.00 10.49
N PHE A 81 -12.99 29.36 9.85
CA PHE A 81 -13.80 28.28 10.41
C PHE A 81 -13.37 26.91 9.87
N SER A 82 -12.07 26.75 9.60
CA SER A 82 -11.53 25.48 9.08
C SER A 82 -11.55 24.38 10.14
N LEU A 83 -11.94 23.15 9.75
CA LEU A 83 -12.06 21.98 10.64
C LEU A 83 -13.13 22.11 11.74
N PHE A 84 -14.17 22.92 11.50
CA PHE A 84 -15.28 23.10 12.46
C PHE A 84 -16.39 22.06 12.28
N SER A 85 -16.26 21.18 11.29
CA SER A 85 -17.26 20.17 10.90
C SER A 85 -18.62 20.78 10.52
N ILE A 86 -18.62 21.99 9.95
CA ILE A 86 -19.84 22.74 9.59
C ILE A 86 -20.48 22.12 8.35
N SER A 87 -21.79 21.89 8.38
CA SER A 87 -22.56 21.33 7.26
C SER A 87 -23.50 22.33 6.59
N THR A 88 -23.95 23.36 7.32
CA THR A 88 -24.82 24.43 6.81
C THR A 88 -24.03 25.59 6.21
N SER A 89 -24.52 26.17 5.11
CA SER A 89 -23.94 27.35 4.44
C SER A 89 -24.68 28.66 4.72
N GLU A 90 -25.74 28.63 5.54
CA GLU A 90 -26.60 29.80 5.82
C GLU A 90 -25.86 30.96 6.49
N PHE A 91 -24.75 30.67 7.17
CA PHE A 91 -23.94 31.67 7.86
C PHE A 91 -23.15 32.57 6.91
N LEU A 92 -22.99 32.20 5.64
CA LEU A 92 -22.13 32.92 4.68
C LEU A 92 -22.70 34.29 4.31
N SER A 93 -23.99 34.39 3.99
CA SER A 93 -24.62 35.64 3.55
C SER A 93 -24.57 36.76 4.60
N PRO A 94 -24.80 36.49 5.92
CA PRO A 94 -24.58 37.48 6.97
C PRO A 94 -23.19 38.13 6.99
N LEU A 95 -22.14 37.40 6.61
CA LEU A 95 -20.76 37.89 6.62
C LEU A 95 -20.51 38.97 5.56
N CYS A 96 -21.32 39.01 4.50
CA CYS A 96 -21.18 39.98 3.42
C CYS A 96 -21.47 41.42 3.86
N THR A 97 -22.03 41.61 5.07
CA THR A 97 -22.22 42.93 5.68
C THR A 97 -20.94 43.55 6.25
N PHE A 98 -19.80 42.85 6.19
CA PHE A 98 -18.55 43.29 6.80
C PHE A 98 -17.68 44.01 5.75
N PRO A 99 -17.69 45.36 5.68
CA PRO A 99 -16.95 46.09 4.65
C PRO A 99 -15.43 45.92 4.79
N THR A 100 -14.96 45.56 5.97
CA THR A 100 -13.55 45.36 6.34
C THR A 100 -13.07 43.93 6.16
N LEU A 101 -13.93 42.99 5.74
CA LEU A 101 -13.55 41.58 5.63
C LEU A 101 -12.57 41.38 4.47
N GLU A 102 -11.39 40.87 4.78
CA GLU A 102 -10.31 40.61 3.83
C GLU A 102 -10.15 39.13 3.51
N SER A 103 -10.51 38.25 4.44
CA SER A 103 -10.27 36.81 4.30
C SER A 103 -11.37 35.97 4.93
N LEU A 104 -11.84 34.98 4.16
CA LEU A 104 -12.77 33.95 4.62
C LEU A 104 -12.23 32.56 4.27
N ASP A 105 -11.98 31.76 5.31
CA ASP A 105 -11.59 30.36 5.21
C ASP A 105 -12.63 29.47 5.89
N VAL A 106 -13.30 28.64 5.09
CA VAL A 106 -14.29 27.65 5.53
C VAL A 106 -13.90 26.24 5.09
N SER A 107 -12.61 26.00 4.92
CA SER A 107 -12.08 24.72 4.41
C SER A 107 -12.23 23.56 5.39
N ASN A 108 -12.08 22.31 4.92
CA ASN A 108 -12.14 21.11 5.76
C ASN A 108 -13.44 21.01 6.57
N ASN A 109 -14.57 21.22 5.91
CA ASN A 109 -15.91 21.15 6.49
C ASN A 109 -16.78 20.20 5.64
N GLN A 110 -18.10 20.27 5.81
CA GLN A 110 -19.09 19.39 5.20
C GLN A 110 -20.10 20.17 4.32
N LEU A 111 -19.76 21.39 3.89
CA LEU A 111 -20.64 22.25 3.10
C LEU A 111 -20.98 21.58 1.76
N SER A 112 -22.26 21.54 1.39
CA SER A 112 -22.73 20.92 0.14
C SER A 112 -23.10 21.90 -0.97
N SER A 113 -23.38 23.16 -0.60
CA SER A 113 -23.69 24.26 -1.53
C SER A 113 -23.24 25.59 -0.95
N ILE A 114 -23.23 26.64 -1.77
CA ILE A 114 -23.06 28.04 -1.36
C ILE A 114 -24.29 28.81 -1.85
N PRO A 115 -24.96 29.62 -1.00
CA PRO A 115 -26.13 30.40 -1.42
C PRO A 115 -25.76 31.43 -2.50
N ASP A 116 -26.62 31.63 -3.49
CA ASP A 116 -26.38 32.63 -4.55
C ASP A 116 -26.25 34.05 -3.98
N GLU A 117 -26.93 34.34 -2.88
CA GLU A 117 -26.86 35.64 -2.18
C GLU A 117 -25.45 35.96 -1.68
N PHE A 118 -24.62 34.94 -1.42
CA PHE A 118 -23.23 35.14 -1.07
C PHE A 118 -22.45 35.77 -2.23
N PHE A 119 -22.64 35.28 -3.45
CA PHE A 119 -21.92 35.80 -4.61
C PHE A 119 -22.40 37.18 -5.04
N THR A 120 -23.69 37.50 -4.84
CA THR A 120 -24.19 38.86 -5.09
C THR A 120 -23.83 39.84 -3.98
N GLY A 121 -23.89 39.41 -2.71
CA GLY A 121 -23.66 40.29 -1.56
C GLY A 121 -22.18 40.51 -1.26
N CYS A 122 -21.40 39.44 -1.12
CA CYS A 122 -19.98 39.56 -0.79
C CYS A 122 -19.14 40.11 -1.95
N GLY A 123 -19.68 40.07 -3.19
CA GLY A 123 -19.08 40.74 -4.33
C GLY A 123 -18.98 42.26 -4.18
N GLU A 124 -19.77 42.88 -3.30
CA GLU A 124 -19.68 44.32 -3.01
C GLU A 124 -18.64 44.66 -1.93
N VAL A 125 -18.11 43.65 -1.23
CA VAL A 125 -17.09 43.83 -0.19
C VAL A 125 -15.74 44.11 -0.84
N SER A 126 -15.40 45.38 -0.94
CA SER A 126 -14.18 45.86 -1.61
C SER A 126 -12.87 45.38 -0.95
N GLY A 127 -12.90 44.97 0.32
CA GLY A 127 -11.72 44.48 1.04
C GLY A 127 -11.36 43.01 0.80
N LEU A 128 -12.26 42.20 0.24
CA LEU A 128 -12.15 40.74 0.27
C LEU A 128 -11.11 40.20 -0.73
N LYS A 129 -10.00 39.68 -0.20
CA LYS A 129 -8.83 39.20 -0.96
C LYS A 129 -8.68 37.68 -0.99
N LEU A 130 -9.20 36.97 0.00
CA LEU A 130 -9.02 35.52 0.12
C LEU A 130 -10.35 34.80 0.35
N LEU A 131 -10.64 33.82 -0.50
CA LEU A 131 -11.71 32.84 -0.33
C LEU A 131 -11.14 31.42 -0.37
N ASN A 132 -11.36 30.66 0.70
CA ASN A 132 -10.98 29.25 0.77
C ASN A 132 -12.18 28.37 1.16
N PHE A 133 -12.71 27.66 0.17
CA PHE A 133 -13.81 26.68 0.29
C PHE A 133 -13.33 25.24 0.10
N SER A 134 -12.02 25.00 0.18
CA SER A 134 -11.43 23.69 -0.12
C SER A 134 -11.85 22.59 0.86
N LYS A 135 -11.81 21.33 0.43
CA LYS A 135 -12.10 20.15 1.27
C LYS A 135 -13.49 20.23 1.92
N ASN A 136 -14.50 20.41 1.08
CA ASN A 136 -15.91 20.38 1.44
C ASN A 136 -16.63 19.32 0.58
N LYS A 137 -17.96 19.38 0.50
CA LYS A 137 -18.81 18.52 -0.33
C LYS A 137 -19.56 19.32 -1.40
N LEU A 138 -19.01 20.46 -1.83
CA LEU A 138 -19.68 21.35 -2.78
C LEU A 138 -19.90 20.63 -4.11
N ASP A 139 -21.14 20.63 -4.61
CA ASP A 139 -21.52 20.09 -5.93
C ASP A 139 -22.13 21.19 -6.81
N GLY A 140 -22.28 20.92 -8.11
CA GLY A 140 -22.80 21.86 -9.09
C GLY A 140 -21.69 22.51 -9.93
N SER A 141 -22.05 23.52 -10.71
CA SER A 141 -21.09 24.28 -11.51
C SER A 141 -20.31 25.29 -10.67
N LEU A 142 -19.12 25.68 -11.13
CA LEU A 142 -18.42 26.82 -10.56
C LEU A 142 -19.31 28.07 -10.63
N PRO A 143 -19.47 28.84 -9.54
CA PRO A 143 -20.28 30.06 -9.52
C PRO A 143 -19.57 31.20 -10.26
N THR A 144 -20.32 32.24 -10.63
CA THR A 144 -19.76 33.45 -11.24
C THR A 144 -19.42 34.47 -10.16
N PHE A 145 -18.17 34.94 -10.14
CA PHE A 145 -17.68 35.86 -9.11
C PHE A 145 -17.87 37.32 -9.50
N ASN A 146 -19.13 37.76 -9.62
CA ASN A 146 -19.45 39.16 -9.91
C ASN A 146 -19.04 40.07 -8.73
N GLY A 147 -18.32 41.16 -9.01
CA GLY A 147 -17.95 42.16 -8.00
C GLY A 147 -16.65 41.89 -7.22
N PHE A 148 -16.17 40.65 -7.17
CA PHE A 148 -14.96 40.21 -6.44
C PHE A 148 -13.63 40.68 -7.10
N ARG A 149 -13.52 41.96 -7.46
CA ARG A 149 -12.39 42.52 -8.22
C ARG A 149 -11.07 42.54 -7.44
N MET A 150 -11.14 42.56 -6.11
CA MET A 150 -9.97 42.59 -5.24
C MET A 150 -9.50 41.19 -4.79
N LEU A 151 -10.17 40.13 -5.24
CA LEU A 151 -9.83 38.77 -4.84
C LEU A 151 -8.48 38.36 -5.42
N GLU A 152 -7.53 38.03 -4.56
CA GLU A 152 -6.16 37.62 -4.90
C GLU A 152 -6.00 36.09 -4.81
N PHE A 153 -6.73 35.43 -3.91
CA PHE A 153 -6.65 33.99 -3.67
C PHE A 153 -8.04 33.34 -3.69
N LEU A 154 -8.19 32.33 -4.55
CA LEU A 154 -9.42 31.55 -4.68
C LEU A 154 -9.10 30.05 -4.66
N ASP A 155 -9.56 29.35 -3.62
CA ASP A 155 -9.41 27.90 -3.49
C ASP A 155 -10.76 27.20 -3.29
N PHE A 156 -11.10 26.36 -4.27
CA PHE A 156 -12.29 25.49 -4.27
C PHE A 156 -11.90 24.01 -4.43
N SER A 157 -10.65 23.67 -4.13
CA SER A 157 -10.13 22.32 -4.33
C SER A 157 -10.76 21.28 -3.41
N HIS A 158 -10.70 20.00 -3.78
CA HIS A 158 -11.24 18.88 -2.99
C HIS A 158 -12.74 19.04 -2.71
N ASN A 159 -13.52 19.17 -3.78
CA ASN A 159 -14.98 19.24 -3.77
C ASN A 159 -15.53 18.30 -4.87
N SER A 160 -16.82 18.42 -5.18
CA SER A 160 -17.50 17.67 -6.25
C SER A 160 -18.00 18.59 -7.37
N LEU A 161 -17.36 19.74 -7.59
CA LEU A 161 -17.77 20.70 -8.60
C LEU A 161 -17.52 20.16 -10.02
N LYS A 162 -18.47 20.43 -10.93
CA LYS A 162 -18.55 19.85 -12.28
C LYS A 162 -18.84 20.89 -13.37
N GLY A 163 -18.78 20.45 -14.62
CA GLY A 163 -19.10 21.28 -15.79
C GLY A 163 -17.88 22.02 -16.34
N GLU A 164 -18.11 22.85 -17.36
CA GLU A 164 -17.06 23.63 -18.03
C GLU A 164 -16.86 25.00 -17.38
N ILE A 165 -15.61 25.46 -17.37
CA ILE A 165 -15.23 26.81 -16.93
C ILE A 165 -15.05 27.67 -18.17
N ARG A 166 -15.91 28.68 -18.33
CA ARG A 166 -15.91 29.63 -19.44
C ARG A 166 -15.66 31.05 -18.95
N LEU A 167 -16.70 31.74 -18.49
CA LEU A 167 -16.66 33.17 -18.12
C LEU A 167 -16.77 33.40 -16.60
N GLN A 168 -16.88 32.33 -15.82
CA GLN A 168 -17.12 32.40 -14.37
C GLN A 168 -16.03 33.15 -13.60
N LEU A 169 -14.82 33.19 -14.15
CA LEU A 169 -13.63 33.81 -13.54
C LEU A 169 -13.31 35.21 -14.14
N ASP A 170 -14.05 35.68 -15.15
CA ASP A 170 -13.71 36.89 -15.92
C ASP A 170 -13.65 38.17 -15.05
N GLY A 171 -14.44 38.23 -13.97
CA GLY A 171 -14.53 39.40 -13.08
C GLY A 171 -13.42 39.52 -12.02
N LEU A 172 -12.52 38.53 -11.93
CA LEU A 172 -11.49 38.47 -10.90
C LEU A 172 -10.24 39.27 -11.33
N ASP A 173 -10.33 40.59 -11.17
CA ASP A 173 -9.33 41.54 -11.68
C ASP A 173 -7.94 41.45 -11.00
N SER A 174 -7.88 40.93 -9.77
CA SER A 174 -6.66 40.90 -8.93
C SER A 174 -6.11 39.49 -8.66
N LEU A 175 -6.64 38.46 -9.34
CA LEU A 175 -6.35 37.07 -9.00
C LEU A 175 -4.87 36.72 -9.20
N ARG A 176 -4.25 36.20 -8.13
CA ARG A 176 -2.87 35.70 -8.11
C ARG A 176 -2.81 34.18 -8.03
N THR A 177 -3.65 33.57 -7.20
CA THR A 177 -3.70 32.12 -7.00
C THR A 177 -5.09 31.59 -7.27
N LEU A 178 -5.17 30.62 -8.18
CA LEU A 178 -6.37 29.85 -8.47
C LEU A 178 -6.12 28.36 -8.22
N ASN A 179 -6.87 27.78 -7.29
CA ASN A 179 -6.84 26.34 -7.02
C ASN A 179 -8.23 25.71 -7.15
N LEU A 180 -8.40 24.91 -8.22
CA LEU A 180 -9.62 24.16 -8.52
C LEU A 180 -9.34 22.64 -8.54
N SER A 181 -8.21 22.21 -7.97
CA SER A 181 -7.77 20.81 -8.03
C SER A 181 -8.74 19.86 -7.29
N HIS A 182 -8.71 18.57 -7.60
CA HIS A 182 -9.55 17.54 -6.94
C HIS A 182 -11.05 17.88 -7.00
N ASN A 183 -11.54 18.02 -8.23
CA ASN A 183 -12.96 18.20 -8.57
C ASN A 183 -13.30 17.30 -9.77
N ILE A 184 -14.43 17.53 -10.42
CA ILE A 184 -14.88 16.80 -11.61
C ILE A 184 -15.19 17.76 -12.77
N PHE A 185 -14.40 18.85 -12.89
CA PHE A 185 -14.52 19.80 -14.00
C PHE A 185 -14.17 19.16 -15.34
N THR A 186 -14.91 19.53 -16.38
CA THR A 186 -14.81 19.00 -17.75
C THR A 186 -14.49 20.10 -18.76
N GLY A 187 -14.27 19.75 -20.03
CA GLY A 187 -14.01 20.70 -21.12
C GLY A 187 -12.52 21.05 -21.23
N THR A 188 -12.21 22.12 -21.95
CA THR A 188 -10.82 22.58 -22.16
C THR A 188 -10.30 23.40 -20.99
N ILE A 189 -8.98 23.56 -20.88
CA ILE A 189 -8.38 24.48 -19.92
C ILE A 189 -8.92 25.90 -20.18
N PRO A 190 -9.46 26.58 -19.16
CA PRO A 190 -9.97 27.94 -19.31
C PRO A 190 -8.86 28.92 -19.70
N THR A 191 -9.10 29.73 -20.73
CA THR A 191 -8.16 30.76 -21.20
C THR A 191 -8.42 32.13 -20.61
N ASN A 192 -9.60 32.33 -20.00
CA ASN A 192 -10.00 33.57 -19.36
C ASN A 192 -10.01 33.36 -17.83
N LEU A 193 -8.87 33.59 -17.20
CA LEU A 193 -8.62 33.39 -15.76
C LEU A 193 -8.65 34.71 -14.98
N GLY A 194 -9.50 35.67 -15.39
CA GLY A 194 -9.52 37.04 -14.88
C GLY A 194 -8.70 38.03 -15.72
N LYS A 195 -8.49 39.27 -15.23
CA LYS A 195 -7.69 40.26 -15.95
C LYS A 195 -6.23 39.83 -16.08
N VAL A 196 -5.70 40.10 -17.26
CA VAL A 196 -4.35 39.72 -17.69
C VAL A 196 -3.26 40.33 -16.79
N ASN A 197 -2.20 39.56 -16.54
CA ASN A 197 -0.92 39.95 -15.90
C ASN A 197 -0.76 39.86 -14.37
N LEU A 198 -1.68 39.30 -13.59
CA LEU A 198 -1.47 39.12 -12.13
C LEU A 198 -1.35 37.67 -11.66
N LEU A 199 -1.90 36.71 -12.41
CA LEU A 199 -1.90 35.31 -12.02
C LEU A 199 -0.48 34.75 -11.89
N GLU A 200 -0.19 34.19 -10.71
CA GLU A 200 1.09 33.59 -10.31
C GLU A 200 0.97 32.05 -10.21
N GLU A 201 -0.18 31.54 -9.76
CA GLU A 201 -0.37 30.10 -9.53
C GLU A 201 -1.68 29.62 -10.15
N LEU A 202 -1.57 28.61 -11.02
CA LEU A 202 -2.71 27.94 -11.63
C LEU A 202 -2.67 26.44 -11.29
N GLN A 203 -3.63 25.99 -10.48
CA GLN A 203 -3.72 24.61 -10.03
C GLN A 203 -5.08 24.00 -10.44
N LEU A 204 -5.05 23.11 -11.43
CA LEU A 204 -6.23 22.45 -12.01
C LEU A 204 -6.14 20.92 -11.93
N SER A 205 -5.21 20.38 -11.13
CA SER A 205 -4.91 18.95 -11.11
C SER A 205 -6.05 18.08 -10.56
N THR A 206 -6.08 16.80 -10.93
CA THR A 206 -7.12 15.84 -10.51
C THR A 206 -8.52 16.33 -10.89
N ASN A 207 -8.78 16.45 -12.20
CA ASN A 207 -10.06 16.82 -12.80
C ASN A 207 -10.28 15.99 -14.07
N LEU A 208 -11.27 16.35 -14.90
CA LEU A 208 -11.57 15.75 -16.20
C LEU A 208 -11.36 16.75 -17.36
N PHE A 209 -10.43 17.70 -17.22
CA PHE A 209 -10.10 18.60 -18.31
C PHE A 209 -9.50 17.82 -19.48
N SER A 210 -9.88 18.18 -20.71
CA SER A 210 -9.50 17.50 -21.95
C SER A 210 -9.09 18.53 -23.03
N GLY A 211 -8.77 18.07 -24.24
CA GLY A 211 -8.26 18.95 -25.30
C GLY A 211 -6.79 19.31 -25.09
N GLU A 212 -6.30 20.35 -25.79
CA GLU A 212 -4.89 20.74 -25.76
C GLU A 212 -4.59 21.75 -24.65
N ILE A 213 -3.30 21.89 -24.30
CA ILE A 213 -2.83 22.99 -23.46
C ILE A 213 -2.85 24.26 -24.32
N PRO A 214 -3.66 25.29 -23.99
CA PRO A 214 -3.80 26.46 -24.83
C PRO A 214 -2.55 27.33 -24.79
N ALA A 215 -2.00 27.69 -25.95
CA ALA A 215 -0.86 28.61 -26.05
C ALA A 215 -1.17 29.98 -25.44
N GLN A 216 -2.45 30.38 -25.36
CA GLN A 216 -2.92 31.63 -24.75
C GLN A 216 -2.58 31.75 -23.26
N ILE A 217 -2.22 30.66 -22.58
CA ILE A 217 -1.76 30.70 -21.18
C ILE A 217 -0.53 31.60 -20.98
N ILE A 218 0.25 31.84 -22.05
CA ILE A 218 1.41 32.76 -22.03
C ILE A 218 1.03 34.21 -21.75
N ARG A 219 -0.25 34.57 -21.88
CA ARG A 219 -0.76 35.91 -21.53
C ARG A 219 -0.55 36.20 -20.04
N TYR A 220 -0.47 35.19 -19.19
CA TYR A 220 -0.23 35.31 -17.76
C TYR A 220 1.27 35.25 -17.46
N LYS A 221 2.01 36.29 -17.86
CA LYS A 221 3.49 36.36 -17.77
C LYS A 221 4.06 36.26 -16.35
N ASN A 222 3.21 36.41 -15.32
CA ASN A 222 3.59 36.28 -13.92
C ASN A 222 3.46 34.87 -13.36
N LEU A 223 3.02 33.88 -14.15
CA LEU A 223 2.90 32.50 -13.71
C LEU A 223 4.25 31.95 -13.22
N ARG A 224 4.23 31.44 -11.99
CA ARG A 224 5.31 30.77 -11.27
C ARG A 224 5.02 29.27 -11.14
N LEU A 225 3.75 28.90 -11.01
CA LEU A 225 3.31 27.51 -10.90
C LEU A 225 2.16 27.22 -11.86
N ILE A 226 2.32 26.15 -12.65
CA ILE A 226 1.26 25.55 -13.46
C ILE A 226 1.17 24.07 -13.08
N ASP A 227 0.04 23.66 -12.52
CA ASP A 227 -0.28 22.25 -12.27
C ASP A 227 -1.55 21.83 -13.00
N LEU A 228 -1.35 20.99 -14.01
CA LEU A 228 -2.38 20.41 -14.87
C LEU A 228 -2.42 18.88 -14.76
N SER A 229 -1.76 18.32 -13.76
CA SER A 229 -1.58 16.88 -13.60
C SER A 229 -2.91 16.14 -13.40
N LEU A 230 -2.97 14.85 -13.70
CA LEU A 230 -4.14 14.00 -13.44
C LEU A 230 -5.42 14.53 -14.11
N ASN A 231 -5.36 14.74 -15.42
CA ASN A 231 -6.46 15.14 -16.28
C ASN A 231 -6.53 14.25 -17.55
N GLU A 232 -7.34 14.61 -18.52
CA GLU A 232 -7.47 13.95 -19.83
C GLU A 232 -6.88 14.80 -20.98
N LEU A 233 -5.90 15.67 -20.68
CA LEU A 233 -5.31 16.60 -21.65
C LEU A 233 -4.53 15.85 -22.73
N SER A 234 -4.54 16.37 -23.95
CA SER A 234 -3.96 15.78 -25.15
C SER A 234 -3.21 16.84 -25.98
N GLY A 235 -2.74 16.49 -27.19
CA GLY A 235 -1.89 17.39 -27.98
C GLY A 235 -0.46 17.48 -27.44
N SER A 236 0.28 18.51 -27.82
CA SER A 236 1.67 18.74 -27.40
C SER A 236 1.81 19.85 -26.37
N ILE A 237 2.97 19.94 -25.71
CA ILE A 237 3.34 21.12 -24.91
C ILE A 237 3.60 22.28 -25.89
N PRO A 238 2.90 23.43 -25.78
CA PRO A 238 3.13 24.58 -26.65
C PRO A 238 4.57 25.12 -26.51
N GLN A 239 5.22 25.46 -27.62
CA GLN A 239 6.59 25.99 -27.61
C GLN A 239 6.64 27.35 -26.90
N GLU A 240 5.56 28.12 -26.95
CA GLU A 240 5.41 29.45 -26.36
C GLU A 240 5.49 29.42 -24.82
N LEU A 241 5.31 28.26 -24.17
CA LEU A 241 5.54 28.13 -22.72
C LEU A 241 6.98 28.50 -22.31
N GLY A 242 7.94 28.40 -23.24
CA GLY A 242 9.31 28.89 -23.05
C GLY A 242 9.43 30.39 -22.83
N GLU A 243 8.37 31.19 -23.07
CA GLU A 243 8.34 32.63 -22.83
C GLU A 243 7.91 33.01 -21.39
N LEU A 244 7.50 32.06 -20.56
CA LEU A 244 7.10 32.32 -19.17
C LEU A 244 8.34 32.42 -18.27
N THR A 245 9.04 33.54 -18.34
CA THR A 245 10.36 33.74 -17.68
C THR A 245 10.32 33.77 -16.15
N ARG A 246 9.14 33.66 -15.53
CA ARG A 246 8.96 33.55 -14.07
C ARG A 246 8.53 32.15 -13.62
N LEU A 247 8.31 31.23 -14.56
CA LEU A 247 7.81 29.89 -14.25
C LEU A 247 8.88 29.12 -13.48
N GLU A 248 8.51 28.64 -12.30
CA GLU A 248 9.37 27.88 -11.39
C GLU A 248 8.99 26.40 -11.37
N THR A 249 7.70 26.09 -11.51
CA THR A 249 7.17 24.74 -11.44
C THR A 249 6.15 24.48 -12.56
N LEU A 250 6.40 23.43 -13.34
CA LEU A 250 5.51 22.94 -14.39
C LEU A 250 5.19 21.46 -14.14
N LEU A 251 3.92 21.15 -13.85
CA LEU A 251 3.44 19.80 -13.56
C LEU A 251 2.34 19.41 -14.54
N LEU A 252 2.62 18.38 -15.35
CA LEU A 252 1.79 17.88 -16.45
C LEU A 252 1.53 16.37 -16.34
N SER A 253 1.88 15.77 -15.21
CA SER A 253 1.92 14.33 -15.01
C SER A 253 0.55 13.67 -15.19
N VAL A 254 0.51 12.43 -15.66
CA VAL A 254 -0.72 11.61 -15.77
C VAL A 254 -1.79 12.28 -16.63
N ASN A 255 -1.49 12.41 -17.92
CA ASN A 255 -2.39 12.94 -18.95
C ASN A 255 -2.27 12.08 -20.24
N ASN A 256 -2.83 12.57 -21.33
CA ASN A 256 -2.75 11.99 -22.68
C ASN A 256 -1.89 12.86 -23.64
N LEU A 257 -0.97 13.67 -23.11
CA LEU A 257 -0.11 14.58 -23.87
C LEU A 257 0.89 13.79 -24.72
N SER A 258 1.29 14.33 -25.86
CA SER A 258 2.11 13.68 -26.89
C SER A 258 3.06 14.67 -27.58
N GLY A 259 3.79 14.22 -28.61
CA GLY A 259 4.80 15.04 -29.28
C GLY A 259 6.11 15.12 -28.49
N GLY A 260 7.05 15.94 -28.97
CA GLY A 260 8.35 16.15 -28.34
C GLY A 260 8.29 17.12 -27.17
N ILE A 261 9.28 17.03 -26.27
CA ILE A 261 9.50 18.04 -25.23
C ILE A 261 10.06 19.31 -25.91
N PRO A 262 9.41 20.49 -25.78
CA PRO A 262 9.87 21.70 -26.45
C PRO A 262 11.23 22.15 -25.94
N SER A 263 12.17 22.38 -26.86
CA SER A 263 13.49 22.93 -26.51
C SER A 263 13.41 24.32 -25.92
N SER A 264 12.39 25.12 -26.25
CA SER A 264 12.17 26.46 -25.70
C SER A 264 12.05 26.50 -24.16
N LEU A 265 11.72 25.38 -23.51
CA LEU A 265 11.71 25.30 -22.05
C LEU A 265 13.10 25.50 -21.44
N SER A 266 14.19 25.27 -22.20
CA SER A 266 15.55 25.61 -21.73
C SER A 266 15.78 27.11 -21.55
N ASN A 267 14.95 27.95 -22.17
CA ASN A 267 15.03 29.41 -22.03
C ASN A 267 14.43 29.91 -20.71
N VAL A 268 13.67 29.07 -20.00
CA VAL A 268 13.05 29.43 -18.73
C VAL A 268 14.06 29.26 -17.60
N THR A 269 14.85 30.30 -17.36
CA THR A 269 15.95 30.26 -16.39
C THR A 269 15.50 30.12 -14.93
N THR A 270 14.23 30.36 -14.65
CA THR A 270 13.62 30.21 -13.32
C THR A 270 13.08 28.81 -13.06
N LEU A 271 12.97 27.95 -14.07
CA LEU A 271 12.31 26.65 -13.95
C LEU A 271 13.14 25.72 -13.07
N GLN A 272 12.61 25.38 -11.89
CA GLN A 272 13.26 24.51 -10.91
C GLN A 272 12.70 23.09 -10.96
N ARG A 273 11.43 22.93 -11.30
CA ARG A 273 10.76 21.63 -11.32
C ARG A 273 9.94 21.46 -12.59
N PHE A 274 10.22 20.38 -13.30
CA PHE A 274 9.42 19.95 -14.44
C PHE A 274 9.05 18.47 -14.29
N ALA A 275 7.75 18.18 -14.23
CA ALA A 275 7.23 16.82 -14.21
C ALA A 275 6.20 16.62 -15.31
N ALA A 276 6.40 15.62 -16.15
CA ALA A 276 5.57 15.29 -17.30
C ALA A 276 5.43 13.76 -17.48
N ASN A 277 5.61 13.01 -16.39
CA ASN A 277 5.55 11.56 -16.41
C ASN A 277 4.14 11.00 -16.65
N GLN A 278 4.05 9.74 -17.09
CA GLN A 278 2.79 9.05 -17.43
C GLN A 278 1.99 9.80 -18.50
N ASN A 279 2.61 10.01 -19.65
CA ASN A 279 2.03 10.63 -20.84
C ASN A 279 2.37 9.79 -22.08
N LYS A 280 2.25 10.37 -23.26
CA LYS A 280 2.61 9.78 -24.57
C LYS A 280 3.70 10.60 -25.28
N PHE A 281 4.54 11.35 -24.54
CA PHE A 281 5.62 12.12 -25.14
C PHE A 281 6.59 11.20 -25.90
N ASN A 282 7.04 11.64 -27.06
CA ASN A 282 7.93 10.89 -27.95
C ASN A 282 9.07 11.77 -28.48
N GLY A 283 9.90 11.24 -29.36
CA GLY A 283 11.08 11.96 -29.85
C GLY A 283 12.19 12.03 -28.80
N THR A 284 13.15 12.92 -28.99
CA THR A 284 14.35 13.04 -28.15
C THR A 284 14.19 14.04 -27.02
N ILE A 285 14.97 13.88 -25.95
CA ILE A 285 15.08 14.89 -24.88
C ILE A 285 15.94 16.06 -25.40
N PRO A 286 15.47 17.32 -25.33
CA PRO A 286 16.25 18.47 -25.78
C PRO A 286 17.45 18.74 -24.86
N SER A 287 18.58 19.12 -25.44
CA SER A 287 19.74 19.63 -24.70
C SER A 287 19.39 20.91 -23.94
N GLY A 288 20.08 21.18 -22.85
CA GLY A 288 19.96 22.39 -22.04
C GLY A 288 18.75 22.42 -21.11
N ILE A 289 17.83 21.45 -21.20
CA ILE A 289 16.58 21.46 -20.41
C ILE A 289 16.82 21.39 -18.90
N THR A 290 17.93 20.80 -18.45
CA THR A 290 18.30 20.68 -17.03
C THR A 290 19.22 21.78 -16.52
N SER A 291 19.54 22.80 -17.33
CA SER A 291 20.49 23.87 -16.97
C SER A 291 20.14 24.57 -15.65
N TYR A 292 18.84 24.74 -15.40
CA TYR A 292 18.32 25.43 -14.22
C TYR A 292 17.46 24.54 -13.32
N LEU A 293 17.11 23.33 -13.78
CA LEU A 293 16.24 22.41 -13.05
C LEU A 293 16.94 21.83 -11.81
N ARG A 294 16.17 21.69 -10.74
CA ARG A 294 16.48 20.84 -9.59
C ARG A 294 15.87 19.46 -9.72
N SER A 295 14.69 19.38 -10.33
CA SER A 295 13.94 18.13 -10.47
C SER A 295 13.34 18.00 -11.86
N LEU A 296 13.64 16.88 -12.53
CA LEU A 296 13.07 16.50 -13.81
C LEU A 296 12.49 15.09 -13.71
N ASP A 297 11.21 14.94 -14.04
CA ASP A 297 10.55 13.63 -14.16
C ASP A 297 9.83 13.51 -15.50
N LEU A 298 10.39 12.68 -16.38
CA LEU A 298 9.84 12.36 -17.70
C LEU A 298 9.52 10.85 -17.81
N SER A 299 9.42 10.15 -16.69
CA SER A 299 9.20 8.71 -16.66
C SER A 299 7.86 8.30 -17.31
N PHE A 300 7.71 7.05 -17.74
CA PHE A 300 6.45 6.56 -18.34
C PHE A 300 6.00 7.35 -19.56
N ASN A 301 6.90 7.47 -20.53
CA ASN A 301 6.63 8.07 -21.83
C ASN A 301 7.18 7.16 -22.93
N LYS A 302 7.27 7.67 -24.15
CA LYS A 302 7.83 7.00 -25.34
C LYS A 302 9.03 7.77 -25.87
N LEU A 303 9.80 8.40 -24.99
CA LEU A 303 11.00 9.16 -25.38
C LEU A 303 12.05 8.19 -25.93
N THR A 304 12.73 8.62 -26.98
CA THR A 304 13.68 7.80 -27.77
C THR A 304 15.02 8.53 -27.90
N GLY A 305 16.02 7.82 -28.44
CA GLY A 305 17.35 8.35 -28.66
C GLY A 305 18.19 8.42 -27.38
N THR A 306 19.38 9.01 -27.51
CA THR A 306 20.37 9.04 -26.43
C THR A 306 20.05 10.09 -25.38
N ILE A 307 20.45 9.82 -24.13
CA ILE A 307 20.45 10.85 -23.07
C ILE A 307 21.46 11.95 -23.48
N PRO A 308 21.06 13.23 -23.62
CA PRO A 308 21.98 14.31 -23.94
C PRO A 308 23.12 14.42 -22.93
N SER A 309 24.33 14.72 -23.38
CA SER A 309 25.54 14.72 -22.53
C SER A 309 25.48 15.74 -21.39
N ASP A 310 24.78 16.85 -21.62
CA ASP A 310 24.59 17.94 -20.66
C ASP A 310 23.40 17.71 -19.70
N LEU A 311 22.56 16.71 -19.97
CA LEU A 311 21.34 16.47 -19.21
C LEU A 311 21.66 16.15 -17.74
N LEU A 312 22.66 15.31 -17.52
CA LEU A 312 23.07 14.86 -16.18
C LEU A 312 24.00 15.86 -15.50
N SER A 313 24.67 16.74 -16.24
CA SER A 313 25.69 17.66 -15.71
C SER A 313 25.13 18.97 -15.13
N GLY A 314 23.81 19.16 -15.13
CA GLY A 314 23.15 20.36 -14.61
C GLY A 314 23.52 20.63 -13.16
N SER A 315 24.19 21.75 -12.88
CA SER A 315 24.81 22.04 -11.57
C SER A 315 23.82 22.12 -10.40
N ASN A 316 22.54 22.37 -10.67
CA ASN A 316 21.48 22.41 -9.67
C ASN A 316 20.62 21.15 -9.62
N LEU A 317 20.85 20.18 -10.52
CA LEU A 317 20.03 18.99 -10.64
C LEU A 317 20.22 18.10 -9.41
N GLN A 318 19.11 17.78 -8.75
CA GLN A 318 19.04 17.00 -7.51
C GLN A 318 18.29 15.68 -7.70
N SER A 319 17.27 15.68 -8.55
CA SER A 319 16.46 14.50 -8.85
C SER A 319 16.21 14.39 -10.35
N LEU A 320 16.47 13.21 -10.90
CA LEU A 320 16.14 12.88 -12.28
C LEU A 320 15.46 11.51 -12.36
N ASP A 321 14.32 11.46 -13.02
CA ASP A 321 13.66 10.21 -13.40
C ASP A 321 13.31 10.20 -14.90
N LEU A 322 13.93 9.28 -15.63
CA LEU A 322 13.68 9.00 -17.05
C LEU A 322 13.21 7.55 -17.26
N SER A 323 12.83 6.87 -16.19
CA SER A 323 12.52 5.44 -16.24
C SER A 323 11.31 5.15 -17.13
N TYR A 324 11.23 3.95 -17.69
CA TYR A 324 10.09 3.54 -18.54
C TYR A 324 9.91 4.45 -19.76
N ASN A 325 10.97 4.53 -20.55
CA ASN A 325 11.00 5.15 -21.87
C ASN A 325 11.69 4.18 -22.85
N GLU A 326 11.98 4.66 -24.06
CA GLU A 326 12.67 3.92 -25.12
C GLU A 326 14.07 4.52 -25.38
N LEU A 327 14.70 5.10 -24.36
CA LEU A 327 16.02 5.74 -24.48
C LEU A 327 17.12 4.70 -24.72
N ASP A 328 18.12 5.05 -25.53
CA ASP A 328 19.24 4.19 -25.89
C ASP A 328 20.61 4.87 -25.70
N GLY A 329 21.67 4.20 -26.16
CA GLY A 329 23.04 4.67 -25.97
C GLY A 329 23.56 4.52 -24.55
N SER A 330 24.74 5.10 -24.29
CA SER A 330 25.41 5.04 -23.00
C SER A 330 24.92 6.11 -22.03
N ILE A 331 25.03 5.84 -20.73
CA ILE A 331 24.83 6.85 -19.68
C ILE A 331 25.96 7.90 -19.81
N PRO A 332 25.63 9.21 -19.92
CA PRO A 332 26.64 10.27 -19.98
C PRO A 332 27.59 10.23 -18.79
N ALA A 333 28.88 10.52 -19.06
CA ALA A 333 29.91 10.48 -18.04
C ALA A 333 29.76 11.62 -17.04
N ASP A 334 29.44 12.84 -17.47
CA ASP A 334 29.37 13.98 -16.56
C ASP A 334 28.03 14.01 -15.82
N ILE A 335 28.08 13.80 -14.50
CA ILE A 335 26.91 13.70 -13.63
C ILE A 335 27.04 14.74 -12.52
N SER A 336 25.97 15.51 -12.28
CA SER A 336 25.90 16.52 -11.23
C SER A 336 26.12 15.92 -9.85
N THR A 337 27.05 16.48 -9.10
CA THR A 337 27.41 16.01 -7.74
C THR A 337 26.33 16.27 -6.70
N ARG A 338 25.31 17.09 -7.02
CA ARG A 338 24.14 17.39 -6.18
C ARG A 338 22.99 16.39 -6.34
N LEU A 339 23.12 15.43 -7.26
CA LEU A 339 22.10 14.42 -7.47
C LEU A 339 21.98 13.51 -6.23
N PHE A 340 20.82 13.56 -5.58
CA PHE A 340 20.45 12.59 -4.55
C PHE A 340 19.61 11.43 -5.10
N ARG A 341 18.98 11.61 -6.26
CA ARG A 341 18.16 10.58 -6.94
C ARG A 341 18.43 10.54 -8.44
N LEU A 342 18.83 9.37 -8.93
CA LEU A 342 18.98 9.08 -10.35
C LEU A 342 18.26 7.77 -10.70
N ARG A 343 17.21 7.88 -11.52
CA ARG A 343 16.37 6.76 -11.97
C ARG A 343 16.32 6.72 -13.50
N LEU A 344 16.92 5.69 -14.09
CA LEU A 344 16.99 5.46 -15.54
C LEU A 344 16.50 4.05 -15.91
N GLY A 345 15.79 3.37 -15.01
CA GLY A 345 15.40 1.98 -15.16
C GLY A 345 14.40 1.76 -16.31
N SER A 346 14.33 0.53 -16.83
CA SER A 346 13.40 0.15 -17.91
C SER A 346 13.51 1.04 -19.15
N ASN A 347 14.70 1.07 -19.74
CA ASN A 347 15.02 1.70 -21.02
C ASN A 347 15.82 0.69 -21.89
N SER A 348 16.41 1.16 -22.98
CA SER A 348 17.33 0.41 -23.85
C SER A 348 18.80 0.85 -23.70
N LEU A 349 19.18 1.42 -22.55
CA LEU A 349 20.53 1.94 -22.30
C LEU A 349 21.57 0.82 -22.35
N ASN A 350 22.76 1.13 -22.87
CA ASN A 350 23.85 0.21 -23.07
C ASN A 350 25.20 0.81 -22.60
N GLY A 351 26.31 0.16 -22.95
CA GLY A 351 27.63 0.57 -22.48
C GLY A 351 27.90 0.18 -21.02
N THR A 352 28.85 0.85 -20.37
CA THR A 352 29.26 0.59 -18.99
C THR A 352 28.78 1.68 -18.05
N LEU A 353 28.73 1.38 -16.75
CA LEU A 353 28.49 2.38 -15.71
C LEU A 353 29.67 3.39 -15.66
N PRO A 354 29.42 4.72 -15.60
CA PRO A 354 30.48 5.73 -15.59
C PRO A 354 31.15 5.80 -14.20
N ALA A 355 32.09 4.88 -13.96
CA ALA A 355 32.72 4.64 -12.66
C ALA A 355 33.30 5.92 -12.00
N GLY A 356 34.07 6.70 -12.75
CA GLY A 356 34.73 7.91 -12.24
C GLY A 356 33.74 8.95 -11.68
N SER A 357 32.66 9.20 -12.41
CA SER A 357 31.65 10.18 -12.00
C SER A 357 30.70 9.65 -10.95
N LEU A 358 30.35 8.36 -10.96
CA LEU A 358 29.56 7.77 -9.88
C LEU A 358 30.28 7.92 -8.52
N GLY A 359 31.60 7.80 -8.50
CA GLY A 359 32.40 8.00 -7.28
C GLY A 359 32.36 9.41 -6.70
N SER A 360 31.94 10.43 -7.47
CA SER A 360 31.87 11.82 -6.98
C SER A 360 30.48 12.21 -6.44
N LEU A 361 29.47 11.33 -6.56
CA LEU A 361 28.08 11.60 -6.17
C LEU A 361 27.85 11.35 -4.67
N VAL A 362 28.42 12.22 -3.83
CA VAL A 362 28.41 12.06 -2.37
C VAL A 362 27.03 12.23 -1.73
N GLU A 363 26.11 12.96 -2.39
CA GLU A 363 24.72 13.15 -1.96
C GLU A 363 23.77 12.05 -2.47
N LEU A 364 24.26 11.12 -3.31
CA LEU A 364 23.40 10.11 -3.95
C LEU A 364 22.80 9.15 -2.91
N MET A 365 21.47 9.13 -2.84
CA MET A 365 20.70 8.26 -1.96
C MET A 365 20.01 7.12 -2.73
N TYR A 366 19.58 7.38 -3.97
CA TYR A 366 18.84 6.43 -4.80
C TYR A 366 19.46 6.32 -6.18
N LEU A 367 19.93 5.11 -6.53
CA LEU A 367 20.41 4.78 -7.86
C LEU A 367 19.67 3.58 -8.42
N GLU A 368 18.88 3.81 -9.47
CA GLU A 368 18.09 2.77 -10.13
C GLU A 368 18.34 2.79 -11.63
N LEU A 369 18.98 1.73 -12.11
CA LEU A 369 19.38 1.55 -13.51
C LEU A 369 18.94 0.18 -14.04
N ASP A 370 17.96 -0.44 -13.39
CA ASP A 370 17.51 -1.79 -13.68
C ASP A 370 16.80 -1.93 -15.03
N ASN A 371 16.71 -3.16 -15.53
CA ASN A 371 16.00 -3.48 -16.79
C ASN A 371 16.50 -2.64 -17.98
N ASN A 372 17.81 -2.71 -18.23
CA ASN A 372 18.48 -2.09 -19.37
C ASN A 372 19.42 -3.14 -20.04
N SER A 373 20.29 -2.70 -20.94
CA SER A 373 21.34 -3.53 -21.55
C SER A 373 22.75 -3.14 -21.11
N LEU A 374 22.92 -2.62 -19.88
CA LEU A 374 24.21 -2.21 -19.34
C LEU A 374 25.15 -3.42 -19.17
N THR A 375 26.44 -3.20 -19.42
CA THR A 375 27.51 -4.19 -19.43
C THR A 375 28.69 -3.76 -18.54
N GLY A 376 29.71 -4.60 -18.44
CA GLY A 376 30.89 -4.32 -17.61
C GLY A 376 30.66 -4.66 -16.13
N PRO A 377 31.66 -4.37 -15.27
CA PRO A 377 31.59 -4.65 -13.84
C PRO A 377 30.72 -3.65 -13.09
N VAL A 378 30.30 -4.03 -11.89
CA VAL A 378 29.80 -3.09 -10.88
C VAL A 378 31.00 -2.25 -10.41
N PRO A 379 31.00 -0.91 -10.52
CA PRO A 379 32.13 -0.09 -10.12
C PRO A 379 32.37 -0.11 -8.60
N SER A 380 33.62 -0.28 -8.18
CA SER A 380 34.04 -0.14 -6.78
C SER A 380 33.87 1.29 -6.25
N GLU A 381 33.89 2.27 -7.15
CA GLU A 381 33.74 3.71 -6.87
C GLU A 381 32.38 4.05 -6.26
N LEU A 382 31.35 3.21 -6.46
CA LEU A 382 30.06 3.34 -5.75
C LEU A 382 30.23 3.33 -4.23
N SER A 383 31.33 2.76 -3.73
CA SER A 383 31.69 2.80 -2.30
C SER A 383 31.87 4.22 -1.74
N MET A 384 32.06 5.22 -2.61
CA MET A 384 32.20 6.63 -2.22
C MET A 384 30.84 7.33 -1.99
N CYS A 385 29.74 6.79 -2.53
CA CYS A 385 28.38 7.28 -2.30
C CYS A 385 27.89 6.91 -0.89
N LYS A 386 28.43 7.54 0.15
CA LYS A 386 28.15 7.17 1.54
C LYS A 386 26.70 7.36 1.97
N GLN A 387 25.91 8.18 1.27
CA GLN A 387 24.48 8.37 1.55
C GLN A 387 23.57 7.34 0.84
N LEU A 388 24.14 6.48 0.00
CA LEU A 388 23.36 5.57 -0.83
C LEU A 388 22.58 4.59 0.03
N ALA A 389 21.25 4.68 -0.07
CA ALA A 389 20.30 3.84 0.66
C ALA A 389 19.74 2.73 -0.25
N LEU A 390 19.62 2.99 -1.55
CA LEU A 390 19.10 2.04 -2.53
C LEU A 390 19.99 1.98 -3.76
N LEU A 391 20.45 0.77 -4.07
CA LEU A 391 21.16 0.44 -5.31
C LEU A 391 20.41 -0.67 -6.05
N ASN A 392 19.90 -0.35 -7.23
CA ASN A 392 19.23 -1.30 -8.11
C ASN A 392 19.86 -1.32 -9.50
N LEU A 393 20.60 -2.39 -9.80
CA LEU A 393 21.21 -2.63 -11.10
C LEU A 393 20.70 -3.94 -11.74
N ALA A 394 19.55 -4.42 -11.27
CA ALA A 394 19.00 -5.70 -11.68
C ALA A 394 18.64 -5.75 -13.18
N GLN A 395 18.49 -6.95 -13.73
CA GLN A 395 18.01 -7.15 -15.10
C GLN A 395 18.85 -6.40 -16.16
N ASN A 396 20.17 -6.49 -16.03
CA ASN A 396 21.12 -5.95 -17.00
C ASN A 396 22.00 -7.10 -17.54
N ARG A 397 23.12 -6.75 -18.17
CA ARG A 397 24.13 -7.69 -18.66
C ARG A 397 25.47 -7.49 -17.93
N LEU A 398 25.43 -7.05 -16.68
CA LEU A 398 26.62 -6.77 -15.88
C LEU A 398 27.41 -8.07 -15.65
N THR A 399 28.73 -7.98 -15.75
CA THR A 399 29.70 -9.09 -15.69
C THR A 399 30.73 -8.86 -14.59
N GLY A 400 31.63 -9.81 -14.37
CA GLY A 400 32.73 -9.64 -13.41
C GLY A 400 32.32 -9.96 -11.97
N LEU A 401 33.24 -9.64 -11.05
CA LEU A 401 33.11 -9.94 -9.63
C LEU A 401 32.23 -8.90 -8.90
N LEU A 402 31.65 -9.28 -7.77
CA LEU A 402 31.09 -8.32 -6.82
C LEU A 402 32.24 -7.60 -6.10
N PRO A 403 32.37 -6.27 -6.21
CA PRO A 403 33.46 -5.55 -5.55
C PRO A 403 33.28 -5.58 -4.02
N PRO A 404 34.31 -6.00 -3.25
CA PRO A 404 34.29 -5.98 -1.79
C PRO A 404 33.99 -4.60 -1.20
N GLU A 405 34.37 -3.53 -1.90
CA GLU A 405 34.18 -2.14 -1.50
C GLU A 405 32.72 -1.74 -1.35
N LEU A 406 31.76 -2.49 -1.94
CA LEU A 406 30.33 -2.27 -1.68
C LEU A 406 30.01 -2.39 -0.19
N GLY A 407 30.76 -3.19 0.57
CA GLY A 407 30.64 -3.28 2.02
C GLY A 407 30.85 -1.95 2.76
N ASN A 408 31.48 -0.96 2.12
CA ASN A 408 31.74 0.35 2.70
C ASN A 408 30.56 1.34 2.57
N ILE A 409 29.46 0.96 1.91
CA ILE A 409 28.24 1.77 1.77
C ILE A 409 27.31 1.49 2.95
N THR A 410 27.73 1.83 4.16
CA THR A 410 27.07 1.39 5.41
C THR A 410 25.63 1.92 5.59
N ASN A 411 25.21 2.91 4.79
CA ASN A 411 23.84 3.40 4.72
C ASN A 411 22.91 2.57 3.83
N LEU A 412 23.44 1.62 3.07
CA LEU A 412 22.68 0.84 2.11
C LEU A 412 21.64 -0.03 2.83
N GLN A 413 20.38 0.14 2.43
CA GLN A 413 19.23 -0.61 2.92
C GLN A 413 18.80 -1.67 1.91
N VAL A 414 19.02 -1.40 0.62
CA VAL A 414 18.55 -2.25 -0.47
C VAL A 414 19.64 -2.42 -1.51
N LEU A 415 20.00 -3.68 -1.76
CA LEU A 415 20.92 -4.07 -2.83
C LEU A 415 20.26 -5.09 -3.75
N ASN A 416 19.93 -4.67 -4.97
CA ASN A 416 19.34 -5.50 -6.00
C ASN A 416 20.29 -5.62 -7.20
N LEU A 417 20.81 -6.83 -7.43
CA LEU A 417 21.70 -7.16 -8.55
C LEU A 417 21.23 -8.40 -9.32
N GLN A 418 19.99 -8.84 -9.10
CA GLN A 418 19.48 -10.06 -9.72
C GLN A 418 19.42 -10.00 -11.25
N LEU A 419 19.39 -11.16 -11.90
CA LEU A 419 19.25 -11.27 -13.37
C LEU A 419 20.36 -10.51 -14.12
N ASN A 420 21.61 -10.75 -13.73
CA ASN A 420 22.81 -10.28 -14.41
C ASN A 420 23.71 -11.48 -14.76
N LYS A 421 24.98 -11.23 -15.13
CA LYS A 421 26.00 -12.25 -15.43
C LYS A 421 27.18 -12.17 -14.45
N LEU A 422 26.91 -11.81 -13.20
CA LEU A 422 27.94 -11.69 -12.17
C LEU A 422 28.51 -13.07 -11.81
N VAL A 423 29.82 -13.14 -11.58
CA VAL A 423 30.57 -14.36 -11.31
C VAL A 423 31.42 -14.21 -10.04
N GLY A 424 32.02 -15.30 -9.59
CA GLY A 424 32.86 -15.34 -8.39
C GLY A 424 32.05 -15.43 -7.09
N GLU A 425 32.75 -15.32 -5.98
CA GLU A 425 32.18 -15.50 -4.65
C GLU A 425 31.42 -14.26 -4.18
N ILE A 426 30.54 -14.43 -3.18
CA ILE A 426 29.94 -13.31 -2.46
C ILE A 426 30.99 -12.79 -1.45
N PRO A 427 31.53 -11.57 -1.62
CA PRO A 427 32.58 -11.08 -0.73
C PRO A 427 32.05 -10.92 0.70
N PRO A 428 32.76 -11.40 1.74
CA PRO A 428 32.34 -11.27 3.14
C PRO A 428 32.10 -9.82 3.57
N GLN A 429 32.75 -8.85 2.93
CA GLN A 429 32.58 -7.41 3.19
C GLN A 429 31.13 -6.94 2.98
N ILE A 430 30.32 -7.62 2.16
CA ILE A 430 28.87 -7.32 2.04
C ILE A 430 28.18 -7.42 3.41
N THR A 431 28.69 -8.23 4.34
CA THR A 431 28.11 -8.37 5.68
C THR A 431 28.39 -7.18 6.60
N MET A 432 29.15 -6.18 6.14
CA MET A 432 29.38 -4.90 6.84
C MET A 432 28.25 -3.89 6.61
N LEU A 433 27.32 -4.19 5.71
CA LEU A 433 26.15 -3.36 5.41
C LEU A 433 25.09 -3.46 6.51
N ASN A 434 25.40 -2.92 7.69
CA ASN A 434 24.60 -3.15 8.90
C ASN A 434 23.15 -2.61 8.82
N ARG A 435 22.86 -1.69 7.90
CA ARG A 435 21.51 -1.17 7.65
C ARG A 435 20.74 -1.93 6.57
N LEU A 436 21.36 -2.95 5.95
CA LEU A 436 20.78 -3.69 4.85
C LEU A 436 19.54 -4.46 5.32
N GLN A 437 18.43 -4.22 4.63
CA GLN A 437 17.14 -4.85 4.84
C GLN A 437 16.83 -5.87 3.73
N LYS A 438 17.31 -5.61 2.51
CA LYS A 438 17.09 -6.47 1.35
C LYS A 438 18.39 -6.70 0.58
N LEU A 439 18.72 -7.98 0.40
CA LEU A 439 19.83 -8.42 -0.44
C LEU A 439 19.31 -9.40 -1.50
N ASN A 440 19.34 -8.99 -2.76
CA ASN A 440 18.94 -9.84 -3.88
C ASN A 440 20.07 -9.97 -4.91
N LEU A 441 20.70 -11.13 -4.93
CA LEU A 441 21.76 -11.52 -5.86
C LEU A 441 21.33 -12.68 -6.77
N SER A 442 20.03 -12.98 -6.80
CA SER A 442 19.50 -14.15 -7.50
C SER A 442 19.72 -14.14 -9.01
N ARG A 443 19.71 -15.33 -9.63
CA ARG A 443 19.83 -15.50 -11.08
C ARG A 443 21.07 -14.80 -11.65
N ASN A 444 22.22 -15.10 -11.07
CA ASN A 444 23.55 -14.76 -11.57
C ASN A 444 24.35 -16.06 -11.77
N SER A 445 25.67 -15.99 -11.80
CA SER A 445 26.57 -17.15 -11.85
C SER A 445 27.55 -17.15 -10.66
N LEU A 446 27.11 -16.62 -9.52
CA LEU A 446 27.91 -16.56 -8.29
C LEU A 446 28.21 -17.98 -7.78
N ASN A 447 29.41 -18.17 -7.23
CA ASN A 447 29.89 -19.46 -6.73
C ASN A 447 30.46 -19.34 -5.29
N GLY A 448 31.15 -20.37 -4.82
CA GLY A 448 31.66 -20.42 -3.45
C GLY A 448 30.55 -20.64 -2.41
N SER A 449 30.90 -20.50 -1.14
CA SER A 449 29.97 -20.66 -0.02
C SER A 449 29.26 -19.35 0.35
N ILE A 450 28.09 -19.46 1.00
CA ILE A 450 27.47 -18.32 1.68
C ILE A 450 28.40 -17.86 2.83
N PRO A 451 28.77 -16.57 2.94
CA PRO A 451 29.69 -16.11 3.99
C PRO A 451 29.21 -16.44 5.40
N MET A 452 30.09 -17.00 6.24
CA MET A 452 29.76 -17.32 7.65
C MET A 452 29.36 -16.09 8.47
N SER A 453 29.83 -14.90 8.06
CA SER A 453 29.52 -13.61 8.67
C SER A 453 28.15 -13.04 8.27
N ILE A 454 27.32 -13.76 7.50
CA ILE A 454 26.00 -13.28 7.05
C ILE A 454 25.11 -12.85 8.23
N SER A 455 25.31 -13.48 9.40
CA SER A 455 24.65 -13.16 10.66
C SER A 455 24.87 -11.73 11.19
N SER A 456 25.88 -11.02 10.68
CA SER A 456 26.17 -9.64 11.04
C SER A 456 25.15 -8.66 10.49
N LEU A 457 24.39 -9.04 9.46
CA LEU A 457 23.34 -8.22 8.86
C LEU A 457 22.07 -8.24 9.73
N LYS A 458 22.13 -7.59 10.90
CA LYS A 458 21.06 -7.65 11.92
C LYS A 458 19.72 -7.03 11.50
N ASN A 459 19.68 -6.25 10.42
CA ASN A 459 18.45 -5.65 9.90
C ASN A 459 17.88 -6.37 8.66
N LEU A 460 18.52 -7.45 8.20
CA LEU A 460 18.18 -8.13 6.96
C LEU A 460 16.85 -8.85 7.07
N ALA A 461 15.84 -8.37 6.34
CA ALA A 461 14.51 -8.97 6.28
C ALA A 461 14.36 -9.95 5.10
N ASN A 462 15.00 -9.67 3.97
CA ASN A 462 14.91 -10.48 2.76
C ASN A 462 16.30 -10.85 2.23
N LEU A 463 16.56 -12.15 2.14
CA LEU A 463 17.77 -12.69 1.52
C LEU A 463 17.41 -13.59 0.34
N ASN A 464 17.80 -13.16 -0.87
CA ASN A 464 17.53 -13.91 -2.09
C ASN A 464 18.80 -14.19 -2.89
N LEU A 465 19.24 -15.45 -2.83
CA LEU A 465 20.43 -15.95 -3.51
C LEU A 465 20.08 -17.06 -4.53
N GLN A 466 18.80 -17.25 -4.83
CA GLN A 466 18.34 -18.37 -5.66
C GLN A 466 18.91 -18.32 -7.08
N GLY A 467 19.08 -19.48 -7.73
CA GLY A 467 19.51 -19.55 -9.12
C GLY A 467 20.94 -19.07 -9.33
N ASN A 468 21.87 -19.55 -8.50
CA ASN A 468 23.32 -19.34 -8.63
C ASN A 468 24.03 -20.71 -8.60
N ASN A 469 25.36 -20.70 -8.50
CA ASN A 469 26.21 -21.88 -8.38
C ASN A 469 26.81 -22.00 -6.97
N LEU A 470 26.08 -21.59 -5.93
CA LEU A 470 26.58 -21.61 -4.55
C LEU A 470 26.72 -23.07 -4.05
N ILE A 471 27.81 -23.35 -3.33
CA ILE A 471 28.18 -24.67 -2.81
C ILE A 471 28.30 -24.65 -1.27
N GLY A 472 28.50 -25.84 -0.69
CA GLY A 472 28.71 -25.99 0.75
C GLY A 472 27.42 -25.92 1.58
N PRO A 473 27.55 -25.90 2.92
CA PRO A 473 26.40 -25.84 3.82
C PRO A 473 25.83 -24.42 3.96
N ILE A 474 24.60 -24.34 4.46
CA ILE A 474 24.06 -23.07 4.99
C ILE A 474 24.78 -22.79 6.32
N PRO A 475 25.35 -21.60 6.55
CA PRO A 475 26.01 -21.26 7.81
C PRO A 475 25.09 -21.40 9.02
N ASP A 476 25.55 -22.05 10.09
CA ASP A 476 24.79 -22.17 11.35
C ASP A 476 24.42 -20.82 11.95
N SER A 477 25.27 -19.81 11.71
CA SER A 477 25.07 -18.44 12.16
C SER A 477 23.80 -17.80 11.60
N ILE A 478 23.24 -18.31 10.49
CA ILE A 478 22.04 -17.77 9.86
C ILE A 478 20.87 -17.71 10.84
N GLY A 479 20.76 -18.69 11.75
CA GLY A 479 19.69 -18.78 12.75
C GLY A 479 19.63 -17.60 13.73
N SER A 480 20.69 -16.78 13.80
CA SER A 480 20.79 -15.60 14.68
C SER A 480 20.33 -14.28 14.03
N ILE A 481 19.81 -14.32 12.79
CA ILE A 481 19.28 -13.14 12.08
C ILE A 481 17.79 -13.00 12.40
N ASP A 482 17.46 -12.49 13.59
CA ASP A 482 16.07 -12.36 14.06
C ASP A 482 15.21 -11.38 13.23
N SER A 483 15.82 -10.57 12.39
CA SER A 483 15.12 -9.71 11.42
C SER A 483 14.71 -10.43 10.15
N LEU A 484 15.25 -11.61 9.86
CA LEU A 484 14.99 -12.32 8.60
C LEU A 484 13.54 -12.83 8.57
N ARG A 485 12.87 -12.56 7.45
CA ARG A 485 11.46 -12.91 7.21
C ARG A 485 11.31 -13.84 6.03
N GLU A 486 12.18 -13.68 5.04
CA GLU A 486 12.17 -14.47 3.81
C GLU A 486 13.59 -14.90 3.44
N LEU A 487 13.74 -16.19 3.19
CA LEU A 487 14.99 -16.81 2.78
C LEU A 487 14.79 -17.66 1.52
N GLN A 488 15.38 -17.20 0.42
CA GLN A 488 15.29 -17.82 -0.90
C GLN A 488 16.67 -18.32 -1.34
N LEU A 489 16.93 -19.61 -1.19
CA LEU A 489 18.20 -20.27 -1.51
C LEU A 489 18.07 -21.32 -2.62
N GLY A 490 16.88 -21.47 -3.20
CA GLY A 490 16.63 -22.54 -4.17
C GLY A 490 17.47 -22.45 -5.45
N LYS A 491 17.56 -23.54 -6.21
CA LYS A 491 18.33 -23.65 -7.47
C LYS A 491 19.80 -23.26 -7.28
N ASN A 492 20.48 -23.95 -6.37
CA ASN A 492 21.92 -23.84 -6.12
C ASN A 492 22.51 -25.26 -6.00
N GLN A 493 23.74 -25.38 -5.51
CA GLN A 493 24.44 -26.64 -5.23
C GLN A 493 24.72 -26.79 -3.73
N LEU A 494 23.87 -26.21 -2.87
CA LEU A 494 24.02 -26.26 -1.42
C LEU A 494 23.78 -27.67 -0.90
N SER A 495 24.53 -28.08 0.11
CA SER A 495 24.53 -29.45 0.65
C SER A 495 24.64 -29.47 2.17
N GLY A 496 24.75 -30.65 2.78
CA GLY A 496 24.81 -30.80 4.24
C GLY A 496 23.44 -30.83 4.90
N GLN A 497 23.43 -30.68 6.23
CA GLN A 497 22.19 -30.61 7.01
C GLN A 497 21.63 -29.18 7.02
N VAL A 498 20.31 -29.06 7.13
CA VAL A 498 19.64 -27.76 7.28
C VAL A 498 19.84 -27.27 8.73
N PRO A 499 20.50 -26.13 8.97
CA PRO A 499 20.79 -25.64 10.31
C PRO A 499 19.55 -25.09 10.99
N VAL A 500 19.70 -24.61 12.23
CA VAL A 500 18.65 -23.85 12.91
C VAL A 500 18.35 -22.57 12.11
N MET A 501 17.11 -22.43 11.68
CA MET A 501 16.64 -21.26 10.93
C MET A 501 16.18 -20.13 11.87
N PRO A 502 16.20 -18.86 11.42
CA PRO A 502 15.69 -17.75 12.21
C PRO A 502 14.24 -17.94 12.61
N GLN A 503 13.94 -17.80 13.89
CA GLN A 503 12.61 -18.07 14.43
C GLN A 503 11.53 -17.14 13.86
N LYS A 504 11.92 -15.92 13.49
CA LYS A 504 11.01 -14.93 12.89
C LYS A 504 10.82 -15.09 11.38
N LEU A 505 11.33 -16.16 10.76
CA LEU A 505 10.97 -16.47 9.37
C LEU A 505 9.45 -16.67 9.29
N GLN A 506 8.82 -15.83 8.49
CA GLN A 506 7.36 -15.74 8.41
C GLN A 506 6.87 -15.94 6.97
N ILE A 507 7.56 -15.35 6.01
CA ILE A 507 7.12 -15.31 4.61
C ILE A 507 7.41 -16.66 3.95
N ALA A 508 8.67 -16.93 3.67
CA ALA A 508 9.04 -18.15 2.98
C ALA A 508 10.43 -18.65 3.37
N LEU A 509 10.55 -19.97 3.44
CA LEU A 509 11.81 -20.69 3.44
C LEU A 509 11.83 -21.60 2.20
N ASN A 510 12.64 -21.21 1.23
CA ASN A 510 12.79 -21.95 -0.01
C ASN A 510 14.21 -22.50 -0.15
N LEU A 511 14.32 -23.83 -0.02
CA LEU A 511 15.55 -24.60 -0.17
C LEU A 511 15.52 -25.50 -1.41
N SER A 512 14.55 -25.31 -2.30
CA SER A 512 14.28 -26.22 -3.43
C SER A 512 15.44 -26.33 -4.42
N TYR A 513 15.55 -27.44 -5.16
CA TYR A 513 16.60 -27.63 -6.18
C TYR A 513 18.02 -27.39 -5.62
N ASN A 514 18.38 -28.19 -4.62
CA ASN A 514 19.70 -28.23 -3.99
C ASN A 514 20.12 -29.69 -3.77
N LEU A 515 21.16 -29.91 -2.96
CA LEU A 515 21.72 -31.22 -2.63
C LEU A 515 21.55 -31.56 -1.13
N PHE A 516 20.55 -30.99 -0.44
CA PHE A 516 20.29 -31.30 0.96
C PHE A 516 19.86 -32.76 1.12
N SER A 517 20.38 -33.43 2.16
CA SER A 517 20.16 -34.86 2.39
C SER A 517 19.86 -35.18 3.86
N GLY A 518 19.32 -36.38 4.12
CA GLY A 518 18.95 -36.80 5.47
C GLY A 518 17.51 -36.40 5.84
N PRO A 519 17.10 -36.58 7.11
CA PRO A 519 15.73 -36.27 7.53
C PRO A 519 15.44 -34.77 7.55
N ILE A 520 14.16 -34.42 7.35
CA ILE A 520 13.66 -33.06 7.63
C ILE A 520 13.88 -32.78 9.13
N PRO A 521 14.68 -31.78 9.50
CA PRO A 521 15.10 -31.62 10.89
C PRO A 521 14.00 -31.07 11.78
N ILE A 522 13.96 -31.57 13.02
CA ILE A 522 13.00 -31.14 14.05
C ILE A 522 13.12 -29.65 14.40
N THR A 523 14.29 -29.03 14.15
CA THR A 523 14.53 -27.61 14.40
C THR A 523 13.58 -26.69 13.63
N LEU A 524 13.02 -27.14 12.49
CA LEU A 524 12.00 -26.40 11.75
C LEU A 524 10.68 -26.26 12.51
N SER A 525 10.42 -27.06 13.55
CA SER A 525 9.23 -26.93 14.40
C SER A 525 9.15 -25.59 15.12
N ARG A 526 10.27 -24.85 15.22
CA ARG A 526 10.34 -23.52 15.83
C ARG A 526 9.76 -22.42 14.94
N LEU A 527 9.57 -22.67 13.64
CA LEU A 527 9.12 -21.68 12.67
C LEU A 527 7.59 -21.55 12.66
N THR A 528 6.98 -21.30 13.82
CA THR A 528 5.51 -21.36 14.01
C THR A 528 4.74 -20.34 13.19
N GLU A 529 5.40 -19.25 12.75
CA GLU A 529 4.83 -18.18 11.94
C GLU A 529 5.02 -18.37 10.43
N LEU A 530 5.76 -19.40 9.99
CA LEU A 530 6.13 -19.58 8.59
C LEU A 530 4.93 -19.95 7.71
N GLU A 531 4.71 -19.20 6.64
CA GLU A 531 3.61 -19.42 5.69
C GLU A 531 3.97 -20.41 4.58
N ILE A 532 5.17 -20.29 3.99
CA ILE A 532 5.60 -21.14 2.87
C ILE A 532 6.90 -21.87 3.20
N LEU A 533 6.85 -23.20 3.09
CA LEU A 533 8.01 -24.08 3.18
C LEU A 533 8.17 -24.88 1.88
N ASP A 534 9.26 -24.64 1.16
CA ASP A 534 9.61 -25.39 -0.05
C ASP A 534 10.95 -26.11 0.11
N LEU A 535 10.88 -27.44 0.18
CA LEU A 535 12.01 -28.36 0.29
C LEU A 535 12.13 -29.27 -0.96
N SER A 536 11.39 -28.95 -2.02
CA SER A 536 11.28 -29.82 -3.20
C SER A 536 12.60 -30.00 -3.96
N ASN A 537 12.74 -31.09 -4.71
CA ASN A 537 13.91 -31.35 -5.56
C ASN A 537 15.22 -31.33 -4.78
N ASN A 538 15.27 -32.14 -3.72
CA ASN A 538 16.44 -32.38 -2.87
C ASN A 538 16.60 -33.90 -2.66
N ARG A 539 17.42 -34.31 -1.70
CA ARG A 539 17.62 -35.70 -1.27
C ARG A 539 17.15 -35.94 0.17
N PHE A 540 16.11 -35.23 0.61
CA PHE A 540 15.56 -35.44 1.95
C PHE A 540 14.97 -36.85 2.07
N SER A 541 15.29 -37.57 3.13
CA SER A 541 14.95 -38.98 3.33
C SER A 541 14.19 -39.22 4.63
N GLY A 542 13.48 -40.34 4.74
CA GLY A 542 12.74 -40.70 5.97
C GLY A 542 11.34 -40.11 6.04
N LYS A 543 10.73 -40.11 7.24
CA LYS A 543 9.32 -39.73 7.42
C LYS A 543 9.09 -38.22 7.36
N ILE A 544 7.92 -37.81 6.88
CA ILE A 544 7.41 -36.44 7.05
C ILE A 544 7.10 -36.23 8.55
N PRO A 545 7.76 -35.29 9.24
CA PRO A 545 7.55 -35.10 10.67
C PRO A 545 6.15 -34.55 11.02
N GLU A 546 5.54 -35.08 12.09
CA GLU A 546 4.20 -34.69 12.55
C GLU A 546 4.09 -33.21 12.94
N PHE A 547 5.17 -32.59 13.41
CA PHE A 547 5.14 -31.17 13.82
C PHE A 547 4.75 -30.23 12.67
N LEU A 548 4.98 -30.62 11.40
CA LEU A 548 4.61 -29.82 10.24
C LEU A 548 3.09 -29.61 10.17
N SER A 549 2.30 -30.60 10.63
CA SER A 549 0.84 -30.49 10.70
C SER A 549 0.38 -29.52 11.80
N GLY A 550 1.20 -29.33 12.84
CA GLY A 550 0.95 -28.41 13.94
C GLY A 550 1.43 -26.98 13.71
N MET A 551 2.10 -26.68 12.59
CA MET A 551 2.54 -25.33 12.24
C MET A 551 1.34 -24.46 11.84
N THR A 552 0.83 -23.67 12.79
CA THR A 552 -0.49 -23.04 12.63
C THR A 552 -0.58 -21.95 11.56
N SER A 553 0.54 -21.35 11.15
CA SER A 553 0.56 -20.33 10.09
C SER A 553 0.91 -20.90 8.72
N LEU A 554 1.26 -22.19 8.63
CA LEU A 554 1.67 -22.81 7.38
C LEU A 554 0.50 -22.85 6.40
N THR A 555 0.72 -22.34 5.19
CA THR A 555 -0.30 -22.31 4.13
C THR A 555 0.11 -23.11 2.91
N GLN A 556 1.42 -23.29 2.70
CA GLN A 556 1.98 -24.05 1.60
C GLN A 556 3.21 -24.85 2.04
N LEU A 557 3.19 -26.14 1.71
CA LEU A 557 4.26 -27.10 1.98
C LEU A 557 4.57 -27.88 0.69
N VAL A 558 5.78 -27.71 0.16
CA VAL A 558 6.22 -28.39 -1.07
C VAL A 558 7.38 -29.32 -0.75
N LEU A 559 7.14 -30.62 -0.86
CA LEU A 559 8.07 -31.72 -0.55
C LEU A 559 8.36 -32.60 -1.77
N SER A 560 7.89 -32.20 -2.95
CA SER A 560 7.95 -33.02 -4.15
C SER A 560 9.39 -33.36 -4.57
N ASN A 561 9.59 -34.53 -5.19
CA ASN A 561 10.87 -35.01 -5.70
C ASN A 561 11.97 -35.05 -4.62
N ASN A 562 11.74 -35.88 -3.61
CA ASN A 562 12.70 -36.23 -2.55
C ASN A 562 12.71 -37.77 -2.36
N GLU A 563 13.40 -38.24 -1.31
CA GLU A 563 13.49 -39.65 -0.90
C GLU A 563 12.65 -39.92 0.37
N LEU A 564 11.54 -39.17 0.55
CA LEU A 564 10.68 -39.28 1.73
C LEU A 564 9.83 -40.56 1.68
N SER A 565 9.54 -41.11 2.86
CA SER A 565 8.82 -42.38 3.02
C SER A 565 7.83 -42.36 4.18
N GLY A 566 6.93 -43.34 4.23
CA GLY A 566 5.96 -43.50 5.33
C GLY A 566 4.65 -42.73 5.13
N LEU A 567 3.88 -42.59 6.23
CA LEU A 567 2.56 -41.96 6.19
C LEU A 567 2.67 -40.44 6.08
N ILE A 568 1.75 -39.84 5.30
CA ILE A 568 1.60 -38.39 5.22
C ILE A 568 0.74 -37.94 6.42
N PRO A 569 1.23 -37.02 7.28
CA PRO A 569 0.44 -36.43 8.35
C PRO A 569 -0.85 -35.76 7.83
N THR A 570 -1.87 -35.69 8.69
CA THR A 570 -3.11 -34.99 8.34
C THR A 570 -2.93 -33.49 8.55
N PHE A 571 -2.98 -32.72 7.47
CA PHE A 571 -2.92 -31.26 7.53
C PHE A 571 -4.32 -30.66 7.50
N GLY A 572 -4.49 -29.46 8.06
CA GLY A 572 -5.72 -28.70 7.91
C GLY A 572 -6.02 -28.41 6.43
N ASN A 573 -7.30 -28.34 6.06
CA ASN A 573 -7.74 -28.11 4.67
C ASN A 573 -7.24 -26.78 4.07
N TYR A 574 -6.73 -25.87 4.90
CA TYR A 574 -6.15 -24.58 4.51
C TYR A 574 -4.67 -24.66 4.08
N VAL A 575 -3.99 -25.79 4.31
CA VAL A 575 -2.59 -26.03 3.92
C VAL A 575 -2.53 -26.74 2.58
N THR A 576 -1.85 -26.15 1.60
CA THR A 576 -1.55 -26.81 0.34
C THR A 576 -0.30 -27.67 0.50
N VAL A 577 -0.42 -28.98 0.30
CA VAL A 577 0.68 -29.94 0.48
C VAL A 577 0.97 -30.66 -0.83
N ASP A 578 2.18 -30.52 -1.37
CA ASP A 578 2.66 -31.25 -2.54
C ASP A 578 3.75 -32.26 -2.17
N THR A 579 3.46 -33.54 -2.34
CA THR A 579 4.35 -34.67 -2.02
C THR A 579 4.73 -35.51 -3.23
N LYS A 580 4.41 -35.07 -4.45
CA LYS A 580 4.62 -35.86 -5.68
C LYS A 580 6.08 -36.24 -5.89
N GLY A 581 6.34 -37.40 -6.50
CA GLY A 581 7.70 -37.84 -6.83
C GLY A 581 8.48 -38.51 -5.68
N ASN A 582 7.90 -38.61 -4.47
CA ASN A 582 8.42 -39.45 -3.39
C ASN A 582 7.77 -40.83 -3.50
N LYS A 583 8.55 -41.88 -3.81
CA LYS A 583 8.01 -43.21 -4.16
C LYS A 583 7.40 -43.96 -2.98
N ASP A 584 7.92 -43.75 -1.78
CA ASP A 584 7.61 -44.56 -0.60
C ASP A 584 6.62 -43.88 0.36
N LEU A 585 5.95 -42.80 -0.08
CA LEU A 585 4.91 -42.13 0.70
C LEU A 585 3.54 -42.81 0.54
N ILE A 586 2.86 -42.95 1.67
CA ILE A 586 1.57 -43.65 1.78
C ILE A 586 0.48 -42.63 2.12
N TYR A 587 -0.51 -42.50 1.25
CA TYR A 587 -1.73 -41.75 1.54
C TYR A 587 -2.63 -42.58 2.47
N ALA A 588 -3.07 -42.01 3.59
CA ALA A 588 -4.10 -42.62 4.41
C ALA A 588 -5.37 -42.82 3.54
N LYS A 589 -5.71 -44.08 3.22
CA LYS A 589 -6.97 -44.39 2.54
C LYS A 589 -8.12 -44.04 3.49
N SER A 590 -9.06 -43.22 3.03
CA SER A 590 -10.40 -43.14 3.61
C SER A 590 -11.06 -44.51 3.44
N ASN A 591 -11.09 -45.32 4.49
CA ASN A 591 -11.82 -46.58 4.43
C ASN A 591 -13.33 -46.28 4.41
N PRO A 592 -14.13 -46.89 3.51
CA PRO A 592 -15.58 -46.98 3.70
C PRO A 592 -15.89 -47.87 4.91
N PRO A 593 -17.12 -47.81 5.47
CA PRO A 593 -17.45 -48.49 6.72
C PRO A 593 -17.32 -50.01 6.55
N LEU A 594 -16.49 -50.64 7.39
CA LEU A 594 -16.40 -52.09 7.49
C LEU A 594 -17.68 -52.64 8.15
N ALA A 595 -18.40 -53.49 7.41
CA ALA A 595 -19.39 -54.40 7.97
C ALA A 595 -18.72 -55.39 8.96
N PRO A 596 -19.45 -55.88 9.99
CA PRO A 596 -18.85 -56.65 11.05
C PRO A 596 -18.59 -58.09 10.60
N GLN A 597 -17.36 -58.57 10.73
CA GLN A 597 -17.06 -60.01 10.67
C GLN A 597 -16.32 -60.52 11.90
N ARG A 598 -16.73 -61.73 12.26
CA ARG A 598 -16.58 -62.43 13.52
C ARG A 598 -15.14 -62.88 13.80
N LYS A 599 -14.77 -62.84 15.09
CA LYS A 599 -13.57 -63.48 15.64
C LYS A 599 -13.58 -64.99 15.41
N ARG A 600 -12.43 -65.56 15.06
CA ARG A 600 -12.07 -66.94 15.38
C ARG A 600 -10.62 -66.98 15.87
N LYS A 601 -10.44 -67.47 17.09
CA LYS A 601 -9.13 -67.70 17.75
C LYS A 601 -8.61 -69.09 17.36
N SER A 602 -7.29 -69.25 17.34
CA SER A 602 -6.59 -70.50 17.67
C SER A 602 -5.23 -70.13 18.30
N LEU A 603 -4.97 -70.77 19.44
CA LEU A 603 -3.83 -70.65 20.35
C LEU A 603 -2.83 -71.79 20.09
N ALA A 604 -1.55 -71.54 20.37
CA ALA A 604 -0.64 -72.37 21.20
C ALA A 604 0.78 -71.75 21.09
N SER A 605 1.24 -70.99 22.08
CA SER A 605 1.81 -71.39 23.38
C SER A 605 3.29 -71.78 23.27
N ASP A 606 4.16 -70.92 23.79
CA ASP A 606 5.20 -71.28 24.75
C ASP A 606 5.79 -69.99 25.36
N ILE A 607 6.38 -70.10 26.55
CA ILE A 607 6.94 -69.06 27.44
C ILE A 607 6.00 -68.63 28.58
N VAL A 608 5.68 -69.59 29.46
CA VAL A 608 5.06 -69.37 30.79
C VAL A 608 6.10 -69.20 31.91
N ILE A 609 7.40 -69.27 31.64
CA ILE A 609 8.42 -69.28 32.72
C ILE A 609 9.06 -67.89 32.97
N ALA A 610 8.78 -66.87 32.14
CA ALA A 610 9.33 -65.52 32.31
C ALA A 610 8.42 -64.54 33.11
N VAL A 611 7.20 -64.93 33.48
CA VAL A 611 6.17 -64.00 34.00
C VAL A 611 6.18 -63.87 35.53
N ALA A 612 6.86 -64.77 36.26
CA ALA A 612 6.82 -64.78 37.72
C ALA A 612 7.76 -63.77 38.40
N SER A 613 8.88 -63.38 37.78
CA SER A 613 9.81 -62.38 38.35
C SER A 613 9.46 -60.94 37.96
N ALA A 614 8.73 -60.73 36.87
CA ALA A 614 8.27 -59.41 36.44
C ALA A 614 7.12 -58.86 37.30
N ALA A 615 6.28 -59.74 37.88
CA ALA A 615 5.11 -59.32 38.66
C ALA A 615 5.47 -58.64 40.00
N MET A 616 6.56 -59.05 40.67
CA MET A 616 7.00 -58.41 41.91
C MET A 616 7.70 -57.06 41.68
N ALA A 617 8.46 -56.92 40.58
CA ALA A 617 9.08 -55.64 40.21
C ALA A 617 8.04 -54.59 39.81
N ILE A 618 6.98 -55.01 39.10
CA ILE A 618 5.87 -54.14 38.71
C ILE A 618 5.04 -53.73 39.95
N GLY A 619 4.86 -54.61 40.93
CA GLY A 619 4.17 -54.29 42.19
C GLY A 619 4.90 -53.25 43.04
N LEU A 620 6.24 -53.34 43.14
CA LEU A 620 7.06 -52.37 43.88
C LEU A 620 7.15 -51.02 43.15
N LEU A 621 7.24 -51.04 41.82
CA LEU A 621 7.20 -49.83 40.98
C LEU A 621 5.83 -49.14 41.02
N MET A 622 4.73 -49.89 41.12
CA MET A 622 3.38 -49.33 41.27
C MET A 622 3.15 -48.71 42.66
N MET A 623 3.71 -49.27 43.73
CA MET A 623 3.64 -48.64 45.07
C MET A 623 4.52 -47.39 45.19
N ILE A 624 5.71 -47.40 44.58
CA ILE A 624 6.57 -46.21 44.50
C ILE A 624 5.91 -45.15 43.61
N ALA A 625 5.28 -45.53 42.49
CA ALA A 625 4.51 -44.62 41.64
C ALA A 625 3.29 -44.03 42.36
N VAL A 626 2.58 -44.81 43.19
CA VAL A 626 1.45 -44.32 44.00
C VAL A 626 1.91 -43.42 45.16
N PHE A 627 3.07 -43.69 45.77
CA PHE A 627 3.63 -42.85 46.84
C PHE A 627 4.23 -41.54 46.29
N ILE A 628 4.90 -41.58 45.13
CA ILE A 628 5.34 -40.39 44.39
C ILE A 628 4.12 -39.63 43.87
N SER A 629 3.08 -40.29 43.36
CA SER A 629 1.82 -39.67 42.93
C SER A 629 1.09 -38.99 44.11
N ARG A 630 1.05 -39.61 45.30
CA ARG A 630 0.45 -39.00 46.50
C ARG A 630 1.29 -37.85 47.11
N LYS A 631 2.61 -37.85 46.93
CA LYS A 631 3.50 -36.76 47.38
C LYS A 631 3.57 -35.62 46.36
N TYR A 632 3.45 -35.93 45.07
CA TYR A 632 3.35 -34.95 43.98
C TYR A 632 1.98 -34.25 44.01
N ASN A 633 0.89 -34.99 44.26
CA ASN A 633 -0.46 -34.43 44.42
C ASN A 633 -0.67 -33.63 45.72
N ARG A 634 0.34 -33.50 46.60
CA ARG A 634 0.24 -32.64 47.80
C ARG A 634 1.18 -31.43 47.74
N ILE A 635 2.00 -31.29 46.70
CA ILE A 635 2.93 -30.17 46.51
C ILE A 635 2.60 -29.35 45.24
N ASN A 636 1.72 -29.84 44.36
CA ASN A 636 1.26 -29.12 43.17
C ASN A 636 -0.14 -28.47 43.30
N ASP A 637 -0.67 -28.31 44.51
CA ASP A 637 -1.94 -27.58 44.74
C ASP A 637 -1.81 -26.05 44.65
N GLU A 638 -0.65 -25.52 44.26
CA GLU A 638 -0.53 -24.16 43.75
C GLU A 638 0.31 -24.18 42.46
N ASN A 639 -0.32 -23.83 41.32
CA ASN A 639 0.27 -23.61 39.99
C ASN A 639 0.35 -24.77 38.97
N MET A 640 -0.75 -25.51 38.77
CA MET A 640 -1.06 -26.07 37.44
C MET A 640 -2.56 -26.00 37.15
N GLN A 641 -2.97 -25.02 36.35
CA GLN A 641 -4.24 -25.07 35.62
C GLN A 641 -4.00 -25.71 34.25
N SER A 642 -4.63 -26.86 34.07
CA SER A 642 -4.78 -27.67 32.87
C SER A 642 -5.55 -26.94 31.76
N ILE A 643 -5.38 -27.44 30.53
CA ILE A 643 -6.24 -27.23 29.34
C ILE A 643 -7.66 -26.83 29.76
N GLU A 644 -7.97 -25.55 29.68
CA GLU A 644 -9.32 -25.05 29.88
C GLU A 644 -10.17 -25.47 28.69
N ASP A 645 -11.35 -26.06 28.95
CA ASP A 645 -12.53 -25.71 28.17
C ASP A 645 -12.53 -24.18 28.07
N SER A 646 -12.10 -23.63 26.94
CA SER A 646 -11.92 -22.19 26.79
C SER A 646 -13.27 -21.54 27.06
N ALA A 647 -13.39 -20.93 28.24
CA ALA A 647 -14.57 -20.14 28.56
C ALA A 647 -14.77 -19.16 27.41
N PRO A 648 -16.01 -19.01 26.88
CA PRO A 648 -16.25 -18.13 25.75
C PRO A 648 -15.70 -16.73 26.08
N PRO A 649 -15.01 -16.08 25.14
CA PRO A 649 -14.32 -14.82 25.41
C PRO A 649 -15.25 -13.81 26.10
N GLU A 650 -14.78 -13.20 27.18
CA GLU A 650 -15.58 -12.22 27.92
C GLU A 650 -15.75 -10.94 27.09
N VAL A 651 -17.01 -10.61 26.81
CA VAL A 651 -17.37 -9.47 25.95
C VAL A 651 -17.30 -8.18 26.77
N VAL A 652 -16.38 -7.29 26.39
CA VAL A 652 -16.25 -5.94 26.95
C VAL A 652 -17.22 -4.97 26.28
N ARG A 653 -17.35 -5.03 24.95
CA ARG A 653 -18.25 -4.16 24.17
C ARG A 653 -18.68 -4.86 22.89
N GLY A 654 -19.94 -4.72 22.48
CA GLY A 654 -20.42 -5.19 21.17
C GLY A 654 -21.29 -4.13 20.50
N ASN A 655 -21.19 -3.99 19.18
CA ASN A 655 -22.00 -3.03 18.42
C ASN A 655 -22.42 -3.60 17.04
N LEU A 656 -23.61 -3.22 16.59
CA LEU A 656 -24.17 -3.57 15.28
C LEU A 656 -23.95 -2.42 14.29
N LEU A 657 -23.11 -2.65 13.29
CA LEU A 657 -22.72 -1.63 12.29
C LEU A 657 -23.74 -1.55 11.15
N THR A 658 -24.32 -2.68 10.76
CA THR A 658 -25.23 -2.75 9.61
C THR A 658 -26.58 -2.10 9.89
N PRO A 659 -27.13 -1.28 8.96
CA PRO A 659 -28.49 -0.77 9.04
C PRO A 659 -29.55 -1.82 8.66
N ASN A 660 -29.14 -2.99 8.13
CA ASN A 660 -30.05 -4.03 7.68
C ASN A 660 -30.74 -4.74 8.86
N SER A 661 -32.07 -4.61 8.95
CA SER A 661 -32.89 -5.17 10.02
C SER A 661 -32.78 -6.69 10.17
N ILE A 662 -32.56 -7.43 9.08
CA ILE A 662 -32.44 -8.90 9.09
C ILE A 662 -31.17 -9.33 9.84
N HIS A 663 -30.04 -8.67 9.58
CA HIS A 663 -28.80 -8.99 10.29
C HIS A 663 -28.89 -8.58 11.76
N ARG A 664 -29.48 -7.41 12.04
CA ARG A 664 -29.67 -6.92 13.41
C ARG A 664 -30.52 -7.85 14.27
N SER A 665 -31.53 -8.52 13.69
CA SER A 665 -32.36 -9.49 14.43
C SER A 665 -31.72 -10.87 14.58
N ASN A 666 -30.72 -11.21 13.75
CA ASN A 666 -30.14 -12.56 13.68
C ASN A 666 -28.80 -12.70 14.43
N ILE A 667 -28.00 -11.64 14.52
CA ILE A 667 -26.67 -11.72 15.13
C ILE A 667 -26.79 -11.82 16.65
N ASP A 668 -26.39 -12.97 17.20
CA ASP A 668 -26.31 -13.22 18.65
C ASP A 668 -24.84 -13.34 19.07
N PHE A 669 -24.34 -12.33 19.79
CA PHE A 669 -22.93 -12.26 20.18
C PHE A 669 -22.51 -13.41 21.10
N ARG A 670 -23.40 -13.89 21.99
CA ARG A 670 -23.08 -14.97 22.92
C ARG A 670 -22.86 -16.30 22.20
N THR A 671 -23.73 -16.63 21.26
CA THR A 671 -23.65 -17.84 20.42
C THR A 671 -22.41 -17.78 19.54
N ALA A 672 -22.12 -16.62 18.97
CA ALA A 672 -20.89 -16.38 18.21
C ALA A 672 -19.63 -16.63 19.06
N MET A 673 -19.60 -16.11 20.30
CA MET A 673 -18.44 -16.28 21.19
C MET A 673 -18.25 -17.73 21.66
N LYS A 674 -19.32 -18.54 21.73
CA LYS A 674 -19.20 -19.99 21.91
C LYS A 674 -18.60 -20.68 20.68
N ALA A 675 -18.99 -20.27 19.48
CA ALA A 675 -18.48 -20.87 18.25
C ALA A 675 -16.97 -20.62 18.05
N VAL A 676 -16.47 -19.44 18.40
CA VAL A 676 -15.03 -19.12 18.28
C VAL A 676 -14.16 -19.81 19.34
N ALA A 677 -14.74 -20.28 20.44
CA ALA A 677 -14.03 -21.04 21.47
C ALA A 677 -13.63 -22.45 20.99
N ASP A 678 -14.35 -23.00 20.01
CA ASP A 678 -14.10 -24.32 19.43
C ASP A 678 -13.20 -24.22 18.18
N PRO A 679 -11.97 -24.76 18.21
CA PRO A 679 -11.05 -24.73 17.08
C PRO A 679 -11.53 -25.46 15.83
N SER A 680 -12.49 -26.39 15.96
CA SER A 680 -13.06 -27.11 14.81
C SER A 680 -13.86 -26.21 13.87
N ASN A 681 -14.28 -25.02 14.36
CA ASN A 681 -14.98 -24.01 13.57
C ASN A 681 -14.06 -23.12 12.74
N ILE A 682 -12.73 -23.26 12.85
CA ILE A 682 -11.76 -22.48 12.06
C ILE A 682 -11.85 -22.89 10.59
N MET A 683 -12.19 -21.93 9.73
CA MET A 683 -12.29 -22.13 8.29
C MET A 683 -11.06 -21.65 7.53
N LEU A 684 -10.48 -20.53 7.96
CA LEU A 684 -9.31 -19.92 7.33
C LEU A 684 -8.48 -19.24 8.40
N LYS A 685 -7.17 -19.45 8.35
CA LYS A 685 -6.21 -18.65 9.11
C LYS A 685 -5.33 -17.89 8.13
N THR A 686 -5.19 -16.60 8.39
CA THR A 686 -4.34 -15.65 7.66
C THR A 686 -3.31 -15.08 8.63
N ARG A 687 -2.37 -14.28 8.12
CA ARG A 687 -1.39 -13.56 8.93
C ARG A 687 -2.04 -12.73 10.05
N PHE A 688 -3.09 -11.99 9.73
CA PHE A 688 -3.69 -11.00 10.64
C PHE A 688 -4.93 -11.50 11.35
N SER A 689 -5.47 -12.64 10.93
CA SER A 689 -6.85 -12.98 11.27
C SER A 689 -7.15 -14.46 11.21
N THR A 690 -8.03 -14.90 12.11
CA THR A 690 -8.61 -16.24 12.08
C THR A 690 -10.12 -16.14 11.83
N TYR A 691 -10.60 -16.85 10.82
CA TYR A 691 -12.00 -16.88 10.42
C TYR A 691 -12.67 -18.14 10.95
N TYR A 692 -13.75 -17.94 11.69
CA TYR A 692 -14.58 -18.98 12.27
C TYR A 692 -15.94 -19.00 11.57
N LYS A 693 -16.53 -20.19 11.44
CA LYS A 693 -17.95 -20.33 11.12
C LYS A 693 -18.76 -20.27 12.41
N ALA A 694 -19.73 -19.37 12.49
CA ALA A 694 -20.70 -19.35 13.58
C ALA A 694 -22.12 -19.48 13.02
N MET A 695 -22.88 -20.45 13.55
CA MET A 695 -24.30 -20.61 13.23
C MET A 695 -25.14 -20.01 14.37
N MET A 696 -25.98 -19.03 14.04
CA MET A 696 -26.86 -18.37 15.00
C MET A 696 -28.08 -19.24 15.32
N PRO A 697 -28.82 -18.97 16.42
CA PRO A 697 -30.03 -19.74 16.77
C PRO A 697 -31.11 -19.75 15.69
N SER A 698 -31.15 -18.73 14.83
CA SER A 698 -32.05 -18.66 13.68
C SER A 698 -31.67 -19.60 12.52
N GLY A 699 -30.54 -20.30 12.60
CA GLY A 699 -29.99 -21.15 11.53
C GLY A 699 -29.12 -20.39 10.52
N VAL A 700 -29.10 -19.05 10.58
CA VAL A 700 -28.24 -18.21 9.72
C VAL A 700 -26.79 -18.36 10.15
N SER A 701 -25.90 -18.59 9.19
CA SER A 701 -24.45 -18.64 9.44
C SER A 701 -23.78 -17.30 9.15
N TYR A 702 -22.78 -16.96 9.95
CA TYR A 702 -21.90 -15.80 9.76
C TYR A 702 -20.44 -16.22 9.83
N PHE A 703 -19.57 -15.45 9.18
CA PHE A 703 -18.15 -15.47 9.52
C PHE A 703 -17.90 -14.60 10.73
N VAL A 704 -17.16 -15.15 11.69
CA VAL A 704 -16.61 -14.38 12.82
C VAL A 704 -15.11 -14.35 12.63
N LYS A 705 -14.56 -13.16 12.39
CA LYS A 705 -13.14 -12.93 12.15
C LYS A 705 -12.51 -12.40 13.42
N LYS A 706 -11.56 -13.15 13.99
CA LYS A 706 -10.75 -12.73 15.15
C LYS A 706 -9.52 -11.95 14.69
N LEU A 707 -9.35 -10.75 15.23
CA LEU A 707 -8.15 -9.92 15.19
C LEU A 707 -7.51 -9.95 16.59
N ASN A 708 -6.25 -10.32 16.70
CA ASN A 708 -5.54 -10.32 17.99
C ASN A 708 -5.00 -8.92 18.28
N TRP A 709 -5.62 -8.17 19.20
CA TRP A 709 -5.27 -6.75 19.44
C TRP A 709 -4.08 -6.59 20.40
N SER A 710 -3.67 -7.66 21.08
CA SER A 710 -2.51 -7.66 22.01
C SER A 710 -1.14 -7.44 21.34
N ASP A 711 -1.07 -7.54 20.00
CA ASP A 711 0.13 -7.17 19.24
C ASP A 711 0.28 -5.64 19.17
N LYS A 712 1.47 -5.09 19.43
CA LYS A 712 1.81 -3.64 19.44
C LYS A 712 1.63 -2.90 18.08
N ILE A 713 0.85 -3.48 17.18
CA ILE A 713 0.65 -3.13 15.78
C ILE A 713 -0.59 -2.23 15.60
N PHE A 714 -1.55 -2.21 16.53
CA PHE A 714 -2.78 -1.41 16.38
C PHE A 714 -2.57 0.06 16.77
N GLN A 715 -3.05 0.98 15.92
CA GLN A 715 -2.60 2.38 15.95
C GLN A 715 -3.15 3.22 17.12
N LEU A 716 -4.22 2.80 17.79
CA LEU A 716 -5.05 3.75 18.55
C LEU A 716 -5.30 3.22 19.96
N GLY A 717 -4.72 3.88 20.95
CA GLY A 717 -4.75 3.48 22.36
C GLY A 717 -6.12 3.59 23.06
N SER A 718 -7.24 3.35 22.39
CA SER A 718 -8.54 3.13 23.04
C SER A 718 -9.49 2.32 22.16
N HIS A 719 -10.37 1.53 22.81
CA HIS A 719 -11.47 0.79 22.16
C HIS A 719 -12.44 1.68 21.35
N GLU A 720 -12.46 2.99 21.60
CA GLU A 720 -13.38 3.95 20.96
C GLU A 720 -12.99 4.25 19.51
N LYS A 721 -11.71 4.59 19.27
CA LYS A 721 -11.20 4.91 17.92
C LYS A 721 -11.30 3.74 16.95
N PHE A 722 -11.19 2.51 17.44
CA PHE A 722 -11.43 1.32 16.64
C PHE A 722 -12.90 1.18 16.23
N GLY A 723 -13.83 1.46 17.14
CA GLY A 723 -15.26 1.45 16.85
C GLY A 723 -15.64 2.50 15.80
N GLU A 724 -15.09 3.72 15.90
CA GLU A 724 -15.33 4.81 14.96
C GLU A 724 -14.92 4.45 13.51
N GLU A 725 -13.73 3.87 13.32
CA GLU A 725 -13.27 3.42 11.99
C GLU A 725 -14.16 2.31 11.41
N LEU A 726 -14.60 1.36 12.24
CA LEU A 726 -15.52 0.30 11.82
C LEU A 726 -16.92 0.83 11.48
N GLU A 727 -17.39 1.88 12.17
CA GLU A 727 -18.64 2.55 11.84
C GLU A 727 -18.57 3.25 10.47
N VAL A 728 -17.41 3.77 10.07
CA VAL A 728 -17.20 4.28 8.70
C VAL A 728 -17.25 3.14 7.69
N LEU A 729 -16.55 2.03 7.95
CA LEU A 729 -16.52 0.88 7.04
C LEU A 729 -17.88 0.17 6.92
N GLY A 730 -18.64 0.07 8.02
CA GLY A 730 -19.97 -0.54 8.06
C GLY A 730 -21.03 0.23 7.27
N LYS A 731 -20.77 1.50 6.92
CA LYS A 731 -21.64 2.33 6.06
C LYS A 731 -21.38 2.15 4.56
N LEU A 732 -20.31 1.44 4.18
CA LEU A 732 -20.03 1.15 2.77
C LEU A 732 -21.12 0.24 2.20
N CYS A 733 -21.38 0.34 0.89
CA CYS A 733 -22.35 -0.50 0.19
C CYS A 733 -21.80 -0.91 -1.18
N ASN A 734 -21.37 -2.17 -1.30
CA ASN A 734 -20.91 -2.77 -2.55
C ASN A 734 -21.05 -4.30 -2.46
N SER A 735 -21.58 -4.94 -3.50
CA SER A 735 -21.80 -6.39 -3.52
C SER A 735 -20.51 -7.21 -3.59
N ASN A 736 -19.42 -6.63 -4.12
CA ASN A 736 -18.12 -7.26 -4.28
C ASN A 736 -17.11 -6.93 -3.18
N VAL A 737 -17.56 -6.37 -2.07
CA VAL A 737 -16.72 -6.07 -0.89
C VAL A 737 -17.36 -6.70 0.35
N MET A 738 -16.54 -7.30 1.22
CA MET A 738 -17.01 -7.80 2.50
C MET A 738 -17.10 -6.65 3.51
N ILE A 739 -18.31 -6.20 3.78
CA ILE A 739 -18.58 -5.09 4.70
C ILE A 739 -18.82 -5.65 6.11
N PRO A 740 -18.17 -5.10 7.16
CA PRO A 740 -18.36 -5.57 8.52
C PRO A 740 -19.78 -5.25 9.00
N LEU A 741 -20.48 -6.27 9.50
CA LEU A 741 -21.88 -6.18 9.94
C LEU A 741 -22.00 -5.79 11.41
N ALA A 742 -21.05 -6.26 12.24
CA ALA A 742 -21.01 -6.05 13.67
C ALA A 742 -19.59 -6.29 14.19
N TYR A 743 -19.32 -5.86 15.42
CA TYR A 743 -18.09 -6.20 16.12
C TYR A 743 -18.31 -6.49 17.60
N VAL A 744 -17.39 -7.27 18.17
CA VAL A 744 -17.26 -7.57 19.60
C VAL A 744 -15.82 -7.31 20.01
N LEU A 745 -15.62 -6.61 21.12
CA LEU A 745 -14.33 -6.37 21.76
C LEU A 745 -14.25 -7.20 23.03
N THR A 746 -13.13 -7.88 23.22
CA THR A 746 -12.73 -8.57 24.44
C THR A 746 -11.50 -7.87 25.03
N VAL A 747 -10.98 -8.38 26.15
CA VAL A 747 -9.79 -7.80 26.80
C VAL A 747 -8.56 -7.80 25.88
N ASP A 748 -8.43 -8.78 25.00
CA ASP A 748 -7.22 -9.04 24.20
C ASP A 748 -7.46 -9.10 22.69
N SER A 749 -8.72 -9.11 22.23
CA SER A 749 -9.09 -9.40 20.84
C SER A 749 -10.27 -8.57 20.36
N ALA A 750 -10.36 -8.38 19.04
CA ALA A 750 -11.54 -7.88 18.36
C ALA A 750 -12.12 -8.95 17.43
N TYR A 751 -13.44 -9.10 17.42
CA TYR A 751 -14.16 -10.07 16.60
C TYR A 751 -15.11 -9.33 15.67
N LEU A 752 -14.95 -9.52 14.36
CA LEU A 752 -15.73 -8.86 13.32
C LEU A 752 -16.68 -9.85 12.65
N PHE A 753 -17.89 -9.41 12.37
CA PHE A 753 -18.95 -10.25 11.80
C PHE A 753 -19.14 -9.92 10.33
N TYR A 754 -19.19 -10.95 9.49
CA TYR A 754 -19.44 -10.84 8.05
C TYR A 754 -20.47 -11.86 7.59
N ASP A 755 -21.11 -11.57 6.46
CA ASP A 755 -21.93 -12.54 5.74
C ASP A 755 -21.14 -13.82 5.46
N PHE A 756 -21.79 -14.96 5.64
CA PHE A 756 -21.19 -16.25 5.34
C PHE A 756 -21.12 -16.53 3.83
N ALA A 757 -19.94 -16.92 3.35
CA ALA A 757 -19.70 -17.25 1.95
C ALA A 757 -19.50 -18.77 1.80
N PRO A 758 -20.51 -19.53 1.33
CA PRO A 758 -20.51 -21.00 1.41
C PRO A 758 -19.54 -21.69 0.46
N LYS A 759 -19.03 -21.01 -0.58
CA LYS A 759 -18.01 -21.59 -1.47
C LYS A 759 -16.59 -21.44 -0.91
N GLY A 760 -16.41 -20.68 0.17
CA GLY A 760 -15.10 -20.42 0.77
C GLY A 760 -14.27 -19.41 -0.03
N THR A 761 -12.94 -19.54 0.04
CA THR A 761 -12.01 -18.64 -0.65
C THR A 761 -11.81 -19.03 -2.11
N LEU A 762 -11.41 -18.06 -2.94
CA LEU A 762 -11.01 -18.31 -4.33
C LEU A 762 -9.88 -19.34 -4.41
N SER A 763 -8.88 -19.25 -3.53
CA SER A 763 -7.77 -20.21 -3.44
C SER A 763 -8.25 -21.66 -3.31
N ASN A 764 -9.25 -21.91 -2.45
CA ASN A 764 -9.76 -23.27 -2.22
C ASN A 764 -10.49 -23.82 -3.45
N VAL A 765 -11.28 -22.97 -4.11
CA VAL A 765 -12.04 -23.40 -5.30
C VAL A 765 -11.12 -23.64 -6.49
N LEU A 766 -10.08 -22.82 -6.65
CA LEU A 766 -9.18 -22.89 -7.80
C LEU A 766 -8.14 -24.02 -7.69
N HIS A 767 -7.58 -24.27 -6.50
CA HIS A 767 -6.42 -25.15 -6.34
C HIS A 767 -6.70 -26.49 -5.65
N TYR A 768 -7.77 -26.60 -4.84
CA TYR A 768 -7.96 -27.74 -3.92
C TYR A 768 -9.10 -28.70 -4.29
N ARG A 769 -10.08 -28.29 -5.11
CA ARG A 769 -11.21 -29.15 -5.47
C ARG A 769 -10.80 -30.27 -6.44
N ARG A 770 -10.71 -31.50 -5.93
CA ARG A 770 -10.67 -32.72 -6.76
C ARG A 770 -12.01 -32.89 -7.47
N GLY A 771 -12.06 -32.66 -8.79
CA GLY A 771 -13.12 -33.18 -9.66
C GLY A 771 -13.89 -32.17 -10.52
N SER A 772 -13.68 -30.86 -10.39
CA SER A 772 -14.25 -29.87 -11.34
C SER A 772 -13.32 -28.68 -11.50
N THR A 773 -12.65 -28.56 -12.65
CA THR A 773 -11.93 -27.35 -13.02
C THR A 773 -12.93 -26.21 -13.18
N LEU A 774 -12.64 -25.06 -12.53
CA LEU A 774 -13.42 -23.83 -12.73
C LEU A 774 -13.41 -23.49 -14.23
N ASP A 775 -14.58 -23.37 -14.83
CA ASP A 775 -14.71 -22.97 -16.23
C ASP A 775 -14.28 -21.50 -16.43
N TRP A 776 -14.05 -21.12 -17.69
CA TRP A 776 -13.59 -19.77 -17.98
C TRP A 776 -14.62 -18.69 -17.60
N ALA A 777 -15.93 -18.97 -17.75
CA ALA A 777 -16.98 -18.00 -17.48
C ALA A 777 -17.02 -17.59 -16.00
N SER A 778 -16.91 -18.56 -15.09
CA SER A 778 -16.79 -18.29 -13.66
C SER A 778 -15.46 -17.61 -13.32
N ARG A 779 -14.32 -18.05 -13.89
CA ARG A 779 -13.02 -17.39 -13.65
C ARG A 779 -13.04 -15.92 -14.08
N TYR A 780 -13.62 -15.64 -15.25
CA TYR A 780 -13.74 -14.29 -15.78
C TYR A 780 -14.73 -13.44 -14.97
N SER A 781 -15.86 -14.00 -14.54
CA SER A 781 -16.81 -13.30 -13.66
C SER A 781 -16.17 -12.94 -12.31
N ILE A 782 -15.34 -13.82 -11.76
CA ILE A 782 -14.56 -13.54 -10.55
C ILE A 782 -13.58 -12.39 -10.78
N ALA A 783 -12.83 -12.41 -11.89
CA ALA A 783 -11.91 -11.32 -12.24
C ALA A 783 -12.64 -9.96 -12.32
N ILE A 784 -13.80 -9.91 -12.98
CA ILE A 784 -14.62 -8.71 -13.08
C ILE A 784 -15.12 -8.26 -11.70
N GLY A 785 -15.75 -9.14 -10.92
CA GLY A 785 -16.29 -8.78 -9.61
C GLY A 785 -15.22 -8.28 -8.63
N VAL A 786 -14.06 -8.93 -8.58
CA VAL A 786 -12.93 -8.46 -7.75
C VAL A 786 -12.45 -7.09 -8.23
N SER A 787 -12.33 -6.86 -9.55
CA SER A 787 -11.93 -5.56 -10.08
C SER A 787 -12.96 -4.45 -9.83
N GLN A 788 -14.25 -4.76 -9.79
CA GLN A 788 -15.31 -3.83 -9.40
C GLN A 788 -15.20 -3.45 -7.93
N GLY A 789 -15.01 -4.44 -7.04
CA GLY A 789 -14.80 -4.20 -5.61
C GLY A 789 -13.56 -3.35 -5.34
N LEU A 790 -12.43 -3.64 -5.98
CA LEU A 790 -11.20 -2.84 -5.83
C LEU A 790 -11.34 -1.43 -6.41
N THR A 791 -12.04 -1.27 -7.54
CA THR A 791 -12.31 0.07 -8.10
C THR A 791 -13.12 0.91 -7.13
N PHE A 792 -14.17 0.31 -6.53
CA PHE A 792 -14.96 0.97 -5.49
C PHE A 792 -14.11 1.41 -4.30
N LEU A 793 -13.24 0.53 -3.78
CA LEU A 793 -12.38 0.82 -2.63
C LEU A 793 -11.34 1.91 -2.94
N HIS A 794 -10.73 1.89 -4.12
CA HIS A 794 -9.74 2.90 -4.53
C HIS A 794 -10.35 4.27 -4.86
N GLU A 795 -11.66 4.34 -5.16
CA GLU A 795 -12.38 5.58 -5.47
C GLU A 795 -13.23 6.09 -4.29
N CYS A 796 -12.99 5.63 -3.05
CA CYS A 796 -13.71 6.12 -1.87
C CYS A 796 -13.49 7.63 -1.62
N ASN A 797 -14.59 8.36 -1.38
CA ASN A 797 -14.60 9.82 -1.19
C ASN A 797 -13.80 10.31 0.03
N SER A 798 -13.63 9.47 1.06
CA SER A 798 -12.80 9.75 2.25
C SER A 798 -11.32 9.42 2.05
N GLY A 799 -10.91 9.13 0.82
CA GLY A 799 -9.59 8.63 0.44
C GLY A 799 -9.62 7.14 0.10
N PRO A 800 -8.67 6.66 -0.73
CA PRO A 800 -8.65 5.26 -1.16
C PRO A 800 -8.50 4.31 0.03
N ILE A 801 -9.35 3.29 0.07
CA ILE A 801 -9.19 2.15 0.99
C ILE A 801 -8.24 1.17 0.32
N LEU A 802 -6.99 1.17 0.79
CA LEU A 802 -5.98 0.23 0.35
C LEU A 802 -6.08 -1.06 1.15
N LEU A 803 -5.63 -2.17 0.55
CA LEU A 803 -5.62 -3.49 1.21
C LEU A 803 -4.21 -3.83 1.66
N LEU A 804 -4.04 -4.18 2.93
CA LEU A 804 -2.78 -4.73 3.44
C LEU A 804 -2.49 -6.09 2.82
N ASP A 805 -3.51 -6.91 2.57
CA ASP A 805 -3.35 -8.24 1.99
C ASP A 805 -4.44 -8.56 0.95
N LEU A 806 -4.10 -8.38 -0.33
CA LEU A 806 -4.93 -8.81 -1.45
C LEU A 806 -4.37 -10.11 -2.04
N SER A 807 -5.10 -11.21 -1.88
CA SER A 807 -4.73 -12.52 -2.41
C SER A 807 -5.96 -13.35 -2.75
N SER A 808 -5.78 -14.50 -3.40
CA SER A 808 -6.89 -15.43 -3.62
C SER A 808 -7.45 -16.03 -2.32
N ARG A 809 -6.77 -15.84 -1.17
CA ARG A 809 -7.24 -16.24 0.16
C ARG A 809 -8.11 -15.18 0.83
N SER A 810 -7.90 -13.89 0.53
CA SER A 810 -8.75 -12.80 1.03
C SER A 810 -9.98 -12.53 0.16
N ILE A 811 -10.12 -13.22 -0.98
CA ILE A 811 -11.32 -13.17 -1.85
C ILE A 811 -12.27 -14.32 -1.47
N MET A 812 -13.42 -13.98 -0.89
CA MET A 812 -14.48 -14.92 -0.53
C MET A 812 -15.51 -15.07 -1.65
N LEU A 813 -16.11 -16.25 -1.79
CA LEU A 813 -17.08 -16.55 -2.83
C LEU A 813 -18.45 -16.90 -2.23
N LYS A 814 -19.43 -16.02 -2.39
CA LYS A 814 -20.84 -16.32 -2.05
C LYS A 814 -21.40 -17.36 -3.01
N SER A 815 -21.15 -17.14 -4.29
CA SER A 815 -21.36 -18.08 -5.39
C SER A 815 -20.14 -18.04 -6.33
N LEU A 816 -20.12 -18.86 -7.39
CA LEU A 816 -19.00 -18.85 -8.35
C LEU A 816 -18.95 -17.55 -9.19
N ASN A 817 -19.99 -16.71 -9.14
CA ASN A 817 -20.09 -15.46 -9.89
C ASN A 817 -20.19 -14.23 -8.97
N GLU A 818 -20.14 -14.42 -7.64
CA GLU A 818 -20.25 -13.35 -6.64
C GLU A 818 -19.02 -13.36 -5.72
N PRO A 819 -17.88 -12.84 -6.19
CA PRO A 819 -16.70 -12.67 -5.35
C PRO A 819 -16.84 -11.44 -4.46
N GLN A 820 -16.27 -11.53 -3.26
CA GLN A 820 -16.19 -10.43 -2.31
C GLN A 820 -14.75 -10.27 -1.82
N VAL A 821 -14.24 -9.04 -1.93
CA VAL A 821 -12.92 -8.66 -1.44
C VAL A 821 -13.00 -8.44 0.07
N GLY A 822 -12.27 -9.23 0.84
CA GLY A 822 -12.18 -9.14 2.30
C GLY A 822 -11.06 -8.24 2.80
N ASP A 823 -10.90 -8.22 4.13
CA ASP A 823 -9.77 -7.60 4.83
C ASP A 823 -9.58 -6.07 4.65
N ILE A 824 -10.66 -5.36 4.30
CA ILE A 824 -10.65 -3.91 4.02
C ILE A 824 -10.33 -3.04 5.24
N GLU A 825 -10.58 -3.57 6.44
CA GLU A 825 -10.37 -2.88 7.70
C GLU A 825 -8.90 -2.81 8.11
N LEU A 826 -8.09 -3.77 7.64
CA LEU A 826 -6.74 -3.99 8.16
C LEU A 826 -5.85 -2.75 7.97
N CYS A 827 -5.90 -2.09 6.81
CA CYS A 827 -5.12 -0.88 6.53
C CYS A 827 -5.45 0.32 7.41
N LYS A 828 -6.66 0.37 7.98
CA LYS A 828 -7.13 1.47 8.84
C LYS A 828 -6.84 1.23 10.31
N VAL A 829 -6.82 -0.03 10.73
CA VAL A 829 -6.70 -0.39 12.15
C VAL A 829 -5.28 -0.81 12.55
N ILE A 830 -4.46 -1.25 11.59
CA ILE A 830 -3.05 -1.62 11.78
C ILE A 830 -2.15 -0.43 11.42
N ASP A 831 -1.28 -0.02 12.35
CA ASP A 831 -0.16 0.89 12.10
C ASP A 831 1.10 0.11 11.68
N PRO A 832 1.48 0.16 10.41
CA PRO A 832 2.66 -0.56 9.96
C PRO A 832 3.97 0.01 10.53
N LEU A 833 3.99 1.27 11.00
CA LEU A 833 5.15 1.98 11.57
C LEU A 833 5.39 1.65 13.06
N LYS A 834 4.37 1.22 13.80
CA LYS A 834 4.49 0.79 15.22
C LYS A 834 4.78 -0.70 15.39
N SER A 835 4.69 -1.47 14.30
CA SER A 835 5.21 -2.84 14.30
C SER A 835 6.70 -2.80 14.64
N THR A 836 7.12 -3.62 15.61
CA THR A 836 8.53 -3.72 16.04
C THR A 836 9.44 -4.37 14.97
N SER A 837 8.98 -4.47 13.72
CA SER A 837 9.75 -4.92 12.57
C SER A 837 9.26 -4.29 11.26
N ASN A 838 10.07 -3.40 10.68
CA ASN A 838 10.11 -2.89 9.30
C ASN A 838 8.99 -3.36 8.32
N LEU A 839 8.16 -2.41 7.87
CA LEU A 839 6.97 -2.46 6.98
C LEU A 839 6.90 -3.50 5.83
N SER A 840 8.02 -4.05 5.36
CA SER A 840 8.09 -5.20 4.44
C SER A 840 7.45 -6.47 5.02
N THR A 841 7.20 -6.47 6.32
CA THR A 841 6.51 -7.48 7.14
C THR A 841 4.99 -7.31 7.20
N VAL A 842 4.40 -6.21 6.73
CA VAL A 842 2.99 -5.87 7.01
C VAL A 842 2.09 -5.92 5.77
N ALA A 843 2.62 -5.96 4.55
CA ALA A 843 1.78 -5.82 3.35
C ALA A 843 1.92 -7.00 2.36
N GLY A 844 0.93 -7.90 2.37
CA GLY A 844 0.68 -8.91 1.34
C GLY A 844 1.04 -10.36 1.71
N SER A 845 0.23 -11.30 1.22
CA SER A 845 0.50 -12.74 1.17
C SER A 845 1.66 -13.04 0.20
N VAL A 846 2.46 -14.06 0.50
CA VAL A 846 3.62 -14.44 -0.32
C VAL A 846 3.22 -14.70 -1.78
N GLY A 847 4.01 -14.16 -2.71
CA GLY A 847 3.73 -14.23 -4.16
C GLY A 847 2.83 -13.11 -4.68
N TYR A 848 2.06 -12.44 -3.82
CA TYR A 848 1.24 -11.26 -4.16
C TYR A 848 1.91 -9.94 -3.75
N ILE A 849 2.99 -10.01 -2.96
CA ILE A 849 3.74 -8.85 -2.49
C ILE A 849 4.37 -8.13 -3.69
N PRO A 850 4.04 -6.84 -3.92
CA PRO A 850 4.66 -6.02 -4.94
C PRO A 850 6.17 -5.88 -4.70
N PRO A 851 7.01 -5.94 -5.75
CA PRO A 851 8.47 -5.85 -5.62
C PRO A 851 8.96 -4.63 -4.83
N GLU A 852 8.22 -3.53 -4.92
CA GLU A 852 8.52 -2.27 -4.26
C GLU A 852 8.26 -2.26 -2.76
N TYR A 853 7.27 -3.00 -2.25
CA TYR A 853 6.90 -2.96 -0.83
C TYR A 853 8.06 -3.35 0.08
N ALA A 854 8.96 -4.20 -0.42
CA ALA A 854 10.14 -4.66 0.29
C ALA A 854 11.18 -3.54 0.57
N TYR A 855 11.10 -2.39 -0.09
CA TYR A 855 12.03 -1.27 0.12
C TYR A 855 11.36 0.09 0.32
N THR A 856 10.18 0.27 -0.26
CA THR A 856 9.38 1.49 -0.13
C THR A 856 8.73 1.59 1.23
N MET A 857 8.47 0.45 1.88
CA MET A 857 7.81 0.39 3.18
C MET A 857 6.48 1.15 3.18
N ARG A 858 5.71 1.11 2.08
CA ARG A 858 4.40 1.77 1.95
C ARG A 858 3.45 0.92 1.13
N VAL A 859 2.21 0.79 1.62
CA VAL A 859 1.10 0.21 0.86
C VAL A 859 0.60 1.27 -0.11
N THR A 860 0.42 0.91 -1.38
CA THR A 860 0.01 1.82 -2.46
C THR A 860 -1.09 1.21 -3.31
N ALA A 861 -1.87 2.04 -4.00
CA ALA A 861 -2.84 1.57 -4.98
C ALA A 861 -2.17 0.72 -6.08
N ALA A 862 -1.01 1.15 -6.57
CA ALA A 862 -0.19 0.42 -7.54
C ALA A 862 0.24 -0.97 -7.01
N GLY A 863 0.53 -1.09 -5.72
CA GLY A 863 0.81 -2.37 -5.10
C GLY A 863 -0.42 -3.29 -5.06
N ASN A 864 -1.61 -2.78 -4.73
CA ASN A 864 -2.85 -3.58 -4.84
C ASN A 864 -3.13 -4.02 -6.28
N ILE A 865 -2.82 -3.19 -7.28
CA ILE A 865 -2.96 -3.58 -8.69
C ILE A 865 -2.03 -4.75 -9.04
N TYR A 866 -0.79 -4.75 -8.53
CA TYR A 866 0.12 -5.90 -8.71
C TYR A 866 -0.44 -7.17 -8.09
N SER A 867 -0.89 -7.10 -6.84
CA SER A 867 -1.49 -8.23 -6.15
C SER A 867 -2.72 -8.76 -6.91
N PHE A 868 -3.57 -7.88 -7.44
CA PHE A 868 -4.67 -8.27 -8.32
C PHE A 868 -4.20 -8.90 -9.63
N GLY A 869 -3.12 -8.38 -10.22
CA GLY A 869 -2.46 -8.99 -11.38
C GLY A 869 -2.06 -10.43 -11.13
N VAL A 870 -1.53 -10.74 -9.94
CA VAL A 870 -1.20 -12.11 -9.54
C VAL A 870 -2.47 -12.98 -9.45
N VAL A 871 -3.58 -12.46 -8.90
CA VAL A 871 -4.88 -13.15 -8.88
C VAL A 871 -5.36 -13.47 -10.31
N LEU A 872 -5.21 -12.52 -11.26
CA LEU A 872 -5.52 -12.77 -12.67
C LEU A 872 -4.64 -13.89 -13.26
N LEU A 873 -3.34 -13.91 -12.93
CA LEU A 873 -2.44 -14.98 -13.37
C LEU A 873 -2.84 -16.34 -12.81
N GLU A 874 -3.27 -16.43 -11.55
CA GLU A 874 -3.78 -17.69 -11.02
C GLU A 874 -5.04 -18.15 -11.77
N LEU A 875 -5.98 -17.26 -12.04
CA LEU A 875 -7.20 -17.55 -12.82
C LEU A 875 -6.85 -18.03 -14.24
N LEU A 876 -5.86 -17.42 -14.89
CA LEU A 876 -5.43 -17.78 -16.25
C LEU A 876 -4.68 -19.12 -16.32
N THR A 877 -3.86 -19.41 -15.31
CA THR A 877 -2.91 -20.54 -15.34
C THR A 877 -3.36 -21.76 -14.55
N GLY A 878 -4.28 -21.58 -13.59
CA GLY A 878 -4.64 -22.61 -12.62
C GLY A 878 -3.52 -22.96 -11.65
N LYS A 879 -2.43 -22.18 -11.60
CA LYS A 879 -1.28 -22.40 -10.71
C LYS A 879 -1.37 -21.49 -9.48
N PRO A 880 -0.87 -21.91 -8.31
CA PRO A 880 -0.78 -21.05 -7.14
C PRO A 880 0.24 -19.93 -7.35
N ALA A 881 0.08 -18.83 -6.60
CA ALA A 881 0.96 -17.65 -6.66
C ALA A 881 2.46 -17.95 -6.41
N VAL A 882 2.79 -19.05 -5.74
CA VAL A 882 4.16 -19.57 -5.62
C VAL A 882 4.15 -21.07 -5.94
N SER A 883 5.05 -21.52 -6.81
CA SER A 883 5.18 -22.93 -7.17
C SER A 883 6.65 -23.29 -7.41
N GLY A 884 7.14 -24.36 -6.77
CA GLY A 884 8.53 -24.80 -6.86
C GLY A 884 9.54 -23.68 -6.53
N GLY A 885 9.27 -22.95 -5.46
CA GLY A 885 10.10 -21.86 -4.97
C GLY A 885 10.13 -20.62 -5.85
N THR A 886 9.32 -20.57 -6.92
CA THR A 886 9.28 -19.46 -7.86
C THR A 886 7.92 -18.77 -7.80
N GLU A 887 7.91 -17.45 -7.65
CA GLU A 887 6.68 -16.66 -7.74
C GLU A 887 6.08 -16.74 -9.16
N LEU A 888 4.76 -16.90 -9.23
CA LEU A 888 4.02 -17.05 -10.48
C LEU A 888 4.23 -15.84 -11.39
N ALA A 889 4.17 -14.61 -10.85
CA ALA A 889 4.43 -13.39 -11.61
C ALA A 889 5.82 -13.42 -12.28
N LYS A 890 6.87 -13.79 -11.54
CA LYS A 890 8.24 -13.91 -12.08
C LYS A 890 8.35 -14.99 -13.15
N TRP A 891 7.69 -16.13 -12.96
CA TRP A 891 7.66 -17.21 -13.95
C TRP A 891 6.95 -16.77 -15.24
N VAL A 892 5.77 -16.16 -15.14
CA VAL A 892 5.00 -15.66 -16.28
C VAL A 892 5.79 -14.57 -17.03
N LEU A 893 6.32 -13.57 -16.33
CA LEU A 893 7.14 -12.49 -16.92
C LEU A 893 8.39 -13.01 -17.64
N SER A 894 8.99 -14.09 -17.14
CA SER A 894 10.15 -14.71 -17.80
C SER A 894 9.76 -15.42 -19.12
N ASN A 895 8.56 -16.01 -19.17
CA ASN A 895 8.08 -16.78 -20.32
C ASN A 895 7.28 -15.94 -21.34
N SER A 896 6.79 -14.76 -20.95
CA SER A 896 6.02 -13.87 -21.83
C SER A 896 6.90 -13.05 -22.80
N LYS A 897 8.24 -13.02 -22.61
CA LYS A 897 9.20 -12.30 -23.47
C LYS A 897 9.21 -12.75 -24.94
N GLN A 898 8.64 -13.91 -25.25
CA GLN A 898 8.48 -14.40 -26.62
C GLN A 898 7.00 -14.67 -26.88
N GLN A 899 6.39 -13.92 -27.81
CA GLN A 899 4.94 -13.92 -28.02
C GLN A 899 4.38 -15.29 -28.45
N ASN A 900 5.20 -16.13 -29.10
CA ASN A 900 4.89 -17.50 -29.48
C ASN A 900 4.79 -18.50 -28.31
N LYS A 901 5.12 -18.11 -27.08
CA LYS A 901 5.03 -18.96 -25.88
C LYS A 901 3.84 -18.65 -24.97
N TRP A 902 3.01 -17.66 -25.31
CA TRP A 902 1.90 -17.23 -24.45
C TRP A 902 0.86 -18.31 -24.23
N ASP A 903 0.64 -19.17 -25.22
CA ASP A 903 -0.25 -20.32 -25.09
C ASP A 903 0.23 -21.37 -24.07
N GLN A 904 1.54 -21.43 -23.81
CA GLN A 904 2.13 -22.36 -22.84
C GLN A 904 1.95 -21.87 -21.39
N ILE A 905 1.53 -20.61 -21.22
CA ILE A 905 1.26 -20.00 -19.91
C ILE A 905 -0.13 -20.39 -19.43
N LEU A 906 -1.11 -20.44 -20.33
CA LEU A 906 -2.53 -20.65 -20.01
C LEU A 906 -2.81 -22.07 -19.50
N ASP A 907 -3.86 -22.19 -18.69
CA ASP A 907 -4.43 -23.48 -18.32
C ASP A 907 -4.94 -24.19 -19.59
N VAL A 908 -4.24 -25.26 -19.97
CA VAL A 908 -4.52 -26.04 -21.18
C VAL A 908 -5.90 -26.69 -21.14
N SER A 909 -6.41 -27.01 -19.94
CA SER A 909 -7.73 -27.63 -19.77
C SER A 909 -8.87 -26.66 -20.06
N VAL A 910 -8.65 -25.35 -19.89
CA VAL A 910 -9.65 -24.30 -20.11
C VAL A 910 -9.50 -23.67 -21.49
N SER A 911 -8.27 -23.34 -21.88
CA SER A 911 -7.97 -22.66 -23.16
C SER A 911 -8.34 -23.47 -24.40
N LYS A 912 -8.42 -24.81 -24.31
CA LYS A 912 -8.86 -25.67 -25.42
C LYS A 912 -10.38 -25.78 -25.58
N THR A 913 -11.17 -25.18 -24.68
CA THR A 913 -12.64 -25.27 -24.72
C THR A 913 -13.23 -24.63 -25.98
N SER A 914 -12.72 -23.47 -26.41
CA SER A 914 -13.06 -22.86 -27.70
C SER A 914 -12.02 -21.82 -28.12
N PRO A 915 -11.94 -21.47 -29.42
CA PRO A 915 -11.07 -20.38 -29.90
C PRO A 915 -11.41 -19.03 -29.27
N ALA A 916 -12.69 -18.75 -29.02
CA ALA A 916 -13.12 -17.50 -28.39
C ALA A 916 -12.65 -17.41 -26.92
N VAL A 917 -12.77 -18.50 -26.16
CA VAL A 917 -12.24 -18.58 -24.78
C VAL A 917 -10.73 -18.35 -24.79
N ARG A 918 -10.00 -18.99 -25.72
CA ARG A 918 -8.55 -18.79 -25.85
C ARG A 918 -8.18 -17.34 -26.15
N SER A 919 -8.85 -16.69 -27.10
CA SER A 919 -8.61 -15.28 -27.45
C SER A 919 -8.85 -14.35 -26.25
N GLN A 920 -9.97 -14.55 -25.56
CA GLN A 920 -10.28 -13.77 -24.36
C GLN A 920 -9.28 -14.02 -23.22
N MET A 921 -8.84 -15.25 -23.00
CA MET A 921 -7.78 -15.57 -22.04
C MET A 921 -6.47 -14.86 -22.38
N LEU A 922 -6.08 -14.83 -23.66
CA LEU A 922 -4.89 -14.10 -24.11
C LEU A 922 -5.03 -12.59 -23.93
N ALA A 923 -6.22 -12.03 -24.15
CA ALA A 923 -6.52 -10.62 -23.88
C ALA A 923 -6.39 -10.31 -22.38
N VAL A 924 -6.97 -11.15 -21.51
CA VAL A 924 -6.85 -11.01 -20.05
C VAL A 924 -5.41 -11.22 -19.58
N LEU A 925 -4.62 -12.08 -20.23
CA LEU A 925 -3.18 -12.23 -19.95
C LEU A 925 -2.41 -10.93 -20.21
N LYS A 926 -2.76 -10.15 -21.24
CA LYS A 926 -2.17 -8.81 -21.45
C LYS A 926 -2.48 -7.88 -20.28
N VAL A 927 -3.72 -7.90 -19.79
CA VAL A 927 -4.12 -7.11 -18.62
C VAL A 927 -3.33 -7.54 -17.39
N ALA A 928 -3.25 -8.84 -17.13
CA ALA A 928 -2.50 -9.40 -16.01
C ALA A 928 -1.02 -9.02 -16.05
N LEU A 929 -0.38 -9.10 -17.21
CA LEU A 929 1.01 -8.69 -17.43
C LEU A 929 1.25 -7.19 -17.15
N ALA A 930 0.31 -6.33 -17.55
CA ALA A 930 0.38 -4.90 -17.22
C ALA A 930 0.24 -4.65 -15.70
N CYS A 931 -0.65 -5.40 -15.04
CA CYS A 931 -0.83 -5.32 -13.59
C CYS A 931 0.42 -5.80 -12.82
N VAL A 932 1.08 -6.89 -13.24
CA VAL A 932 2.28 -7.42 -12.56
C VAL A 932 3.59 -6.77 -13.01
N SER A 933 3.55 -5.58 -13.61
CA SER A 933 4.78 -4.85 -13.96
C SER A 933 5.67 -4.67 -12.73
N VAL A 934 6.98 -4.82 -12.91
CA VAL A 934 7.96 -4.67 -11.82
C VAL A 934 7.91 -3.27 -11.23
N SER A 935 7.67 -2.24 -12.06
CA SER A 935 7.44 -0.90 -11.55
C SER A 935 5.99 -0.70 -11.11
N PRO A 936 5.78 -0.08 -9.94
CA PRO A 936 4.47 0.37 -9.49
C PRO A 936 3.81 1.35 -10.46
N GLU A 937 4.58 2.30 -10.97
CA GLU A 937 4.06 3.43 -11.75
C GLU A 937 3.68 3.01 -13.18
N SER A 938 4.16 1.86 -13.68
CA SER A 938 3.72 1.25 -14.95
C SER A 938 2.30 0.68 -14.89
N ARG A 939 1.80 0.43 -13.68
CA ARG A 939 0.60 -0.39 -13.49
C ARG A 939 -0.63 0.46 -13.75
N PRO A 940 -1.59 -0.03 -14.54
CA PRO A 940 -2.83 0.69 -14.82
C PRO A 940 -3.63 0.92 -13.54
N LYS A 941 -4.27 2.09 -13.40
CA LYS A 941 -5.23 2.34 -12.30
C LYS A 941 -6.33 1.27 -12.31
N MET A 942 -6.87 0.93 -11.13
CA MET A 942 -7.86 -0.16 -11.00
C MET A 942 -9.10 0.04 -11.89
N LYS A 943 -9.59 1.29 -12.02
CA LYS A 943 -10.66 1.66 -12.96
C LYS A 943 -10.32 1.33 -14.43
N SER A 944 -9.06 1.57 -14.82
CA SER A 944 -8.57 1.23 -16.16
C SER A 944 -8.52 -0.28 -16.36
N VAL A 945 -8.03 -1.01 -15.36
CA VAL A 945 -8.01 -2.49 -15.38
C VAL A 945 -9.41 -3.06 -15.53
N LEU A 946 -10.40 -2.56 -14.78
CA LEU A 946 -11.79 -2.97 -14.93
C LEU A 946 -12.30 -2.74 -16.37
N ARG A 947 -12.04 -1.56 -16.96
CA ARG A 947 -12.39 -1.28 -18.37
C ARG A 947 -11.68 -2.22 -19.35
N MET A 948 -10.39 -2.48 -19.14
CA MET A 948 -9.60 -3.40 -19.97
C MET A 948 -10.15 -4.82 -19.91
N LEU A 949 -10.52 -5.29 -18.71
CA LEU A 949 -11.16 -6.59 -18.53
C LEU A 949 -12.52 -6.62 -19.24
N LEU A 950 -13.41 -5.66 -19.01
CA LEU A 950 -14.73 -5.60 -19.67
C LEU A 950 -14.65 -5.60 -21.21
N ASN A 951 -13.55 -5.08 -21.77
CA ASN A 951 -13.29 -5.02 -23.21
C ASN A 951 -12.46 -6.20 -23.74
N ALA A 952 -12.07 -7.16 -22.90
CA ALA A 952 -11.31 -8.32 -23.33
C ALA A 952 -12.19 -9.24 -24.19
N ARG A 953 -11.90 -9.29 -25.50
CA ARG A 953 -12.59 -10.10 -26.49
C ARG A 953 -11.61 -10.92 -27.31
#